data_AF-A0A1H2NG34-F1
#
_entry.id   AF-A0A1H2NG34-F1
#
_cell.length_a   1.000
_cell.length_b   1.000
_cell.length_c   1.000
_cell.angle_alpha   90.00
_cell.angle_beta   90.00
_cell.angle_gamma   90.00
#
_symmetry.space_group_name_H-M   'P 1'
#
loop_
_entity.id
_entity.type
_entity.pdbx_description
1 polymer ?
#
loop_
_entity_poly.entity_id
_entity_poly.type
_entity_poly.pdbx_seq_one_letter_code
_entity_poly.pdbx_strand_id
1 'polypeptide(L)'
;MPFFSLRHARSAMALGLAALALPTTWMLAAPTAAQADTAVASDGFDRTTASGWGNAPSGGTWSVVGGTASSTGSSAAKVSGIAAGRSMRASLPLSTSDVLVRAAFVAPSTGGELYYATEARRQSDGSAYRARARVDANHKLSVQLVRVNGSTERTLSQYSAGVTVGSGQPVTVELSVSGTSPVAVRAKTYVSSSGAPDWQAKGSDSESSRLTKAGAVGVWAYNPVGSTSGRTVSTTAFSAWSASGSTTTPTTPTTPTTPTTPTALPVTTTARGSVPIGTASYSIPSGAVFVSPSGNDAGTGAIGSPFKTVTKALSKVQAGGAVVLRGGTYHEYFIVPPGKNVPIQNYPKEAVWFDGSSAVTGFQQSGSAWVKTGWTTKFDSSPTYTKGAPDGTAAGWQFLNASYPLAAHPDAVWIDGVEQTQVGSVSALKAGTFYVDYNASKLYVGSNPSGRSVAASTLQQAVSLRAPGTVLRGIGFRRYADSVWQQGVITAYYPSMTLENVVVADAATAGIGFFKENSTLRNVTVTGAGQIGVQASYADGLVLDNVSIRNSNDQNFNPTPSAGGFKVTTTRGVDLRNSEIIGTNGNQFWADQSTYDIDLIGNNITGGTRWGVVLEISSTGTIADNVIANNAFDGMVVSDTDKMNIWNNTIVGNKRAAIRIVQDTRRIEQLNVSGHDKRRAQPDLSMPWVVRNTVIGNNILTGGATDTSEPILRVQSWERAFAASEMLASSNGNVFSQTRAGAPSYVTIWGRKDAWPVNYTSLSDYAAGTGYDRSSISVIGTSAVSSTYGPSSEVAAKTSTTAQGLPSAVAAKTGQPAGAKHLGAWR
;
A
#
# COMPACT_ATOMS: atom_id res chain seq x y z
N MET A 1 -7.79 5.08 -31.31
CA MET A 1 -8.60 6.14 -30.65
C MET A 1 -7.67 6.87 -29.68
N PRO A 2 -7.57 8.20 -29.77
CA PRO A 2 -6.34 8.85 -30.21
C PRO A 2 -5.36 9.12 -29.06
N PHE A 3 -4.25 8.40 -29.03
CA PHE A 3 -3.05 8.79 -28.32
C PHE A 3 -1.96 9.07 -29.37
N PHE A 4 -1.79 10.37 -29.64
CA PHE A 4 -0.68 11.20 -30.16
C PHE A 4 0.36 10.72 -31.21
N SER A 5 0.77 11.68 -32.05
CA SER A 5 1.61 11.58 -33.27
C SER A 5 2.79 12.57 -33.22
N LEU A 6 3.86 12.26 -34.00
CA LEU A 6 5.04 13.06 -34.43
C LEU A 6 6.24 13.17 -33.46
N ARG A 7 7.52 13.21 -33.86
CA ARG A 7 8.32 12.85 -35.07
C ARG A 7 9.83 12.82 -34.64
N HIS A 8 10.66 12.17 -35.45
CA HIS A 8 12.04 11.70 -35.19
C HIS A 8 13.16 12.77 -35.18
N ALA A 9 14.25 12.50 -34.46
CA ALA A 9 15.63 12.80 -34.90
C ALA A 9 16.64 11.79 -34.29
N ARG A 10 17.50 11.23 -35.16
CA ARG A 10 18.43 10.10 -34.93
C ARG A 10 19.80 10.58 -34.46
N SER A 11 20.50 9.79 -33.64
CA SER A 11 21.98 9.64 -33.70
C SER A 11 22.44 8.33 -33.03
N ALA A 12 23.30 7.61 -33.75
CA ALA A 12 23.88 6.28 -33.52
C ALA A 12 24.95 6.31 -32.40
N MET A 13 25.04 5.34 -31.47
CA MET A 13 25.54 3.94 -31.52
C MET A 13 27.07 3.81 -31.46
N ALA A 14 27.58 3.14 -30.42
CA ALA A 14 28.67 2.14 -30.43
C ALA A 14 28.88 1.62 -28.98
N LEU A 15 28.47 0.40 -28.61
CA LEU A 15 29.10 -0.93 -28.78
C LEU A 15 30.37 -1.17 -27.94
N GLY A 16 30.31 -2.18 -27.07
CA GLY A 16 31.44 -2.77 -26.35
C GLY A 16 31.00 -4.04 -25.61
N LEU A 17 31.23 -5.19 -26.25
CA LEU A 17 30.83 -6.55 -25.87
C LEU A 17 31.83 -7.23 -24.91
N ALA A 18 31.40 -8.40 -24.40
CA ALA A 18 32.15 -9.59 -23.92
C ALA A 18 32.15 -9.81 -22.39
N ALA A 19 31.43 -10.81 -21.85
CA ALA A 19 31.74 -12.26 -21.78
C ALA A 19 32.78 -12.59 -20.68
N LEU A 20 32.79 -13.65 -19.88
CA LEU A 20 31.97 -14.85 -19.57
C LEU A 20 32.69 -15.49 -18.35
N ALA A 21 31.99 -16.06 -17.35
CA ALA A 21 32.44 -17.26 -16.59
C ALA A 21 31.57 -17.54 -15.34
N LEU A 22 30.96 -18.73 -15.31
CA LEU A 22 30.54 -19.48 -14.11
C LEU A 22 31.77 -20.24 -13.56
N PRO A 23 31.86 -20.57 -12.25
CA PRO A 23 31.25 -21.82 -11.77
C PRO A 23 30.83 -21.91 -10.28
N THR A 24 30.02 -22.96 -10.05
CA THR A 24 29.92 -23.83 -8.85
C THR A 24 29.17 -23.39 -7.57
N THR A 25 28.15 -24.19 -7.34
CA THR A 25 27.18 -24.31 -6.24
C THR A 25 27.78 -24.81 -4.93
N TRP A 26 27.42 -24.14 -3.83
CA TRP A 26 27.40 -24.70 -2.47
C TRP A 26 25.96 -24.60 -1.93
N MET A 27 25.35 -25.73 -1.58
CA MET A 27 24.06 -25.78 -0.87
C MET A 27 24.24 -25.23 0.54
N LEU A 28 23.53 -24.15 0.88
CA LEU A 28 23.30 -23.71 2.25
C LEU A 28 21.80 -23.78 2.52
N ALA A 29 21.43 -24.42 3.63
CA ALA A 29 20.06 -24.60 4.08
C ALA A 29 19.25 -23.29 4.05
N ALA A 30 18.01 -23.36 3.57
CA ALA A 30 17.09 -22.23 3.56
C ALA A 30 16.82 -21.74 4.99
N PRO A 31 16.96 -20.43 5.29
CA PRO A 31 16.59 -19.89 6.59
C PRO A 31 15.06 -19.96 6.78
N THR A 32 14.65 -20.45 7.94
CA THR A 32 13.28 -20.41 8.47
C THR A 32 12.68 -19.01 8.40
N ALA A 33 11.38 -18.93 8.07
CA ALA A 33 10.60 -17.69 7.99
C ALA A 33 10.81 -16.81 9.24
N ALA A 34 11.33 -15.61 9.05
CA ALA A 34 11.54 -14.64 10.13
C ALA A 34 10.23 -13.88 10.40
N GLN A 35 9.81 -13.90 11.65
CA GLN A 35 8.72 -13.10 12.22
C GLN A 35 9.00 -11.60 12.00
N ALA A 36 7.98 -10.79 11.72
CA ALA A 36 8.15 -9.37 11.36
C ALA A 36 8.84 -8.55 12.47
N ASP A 37 9.88 -7.79 12.10
CA ASP A 37 10.62 -6.91 13.00
C ASP A 37 9.73 -5.72 13.44
N THR A 38 9.66 -5.44 14.75
CA THR A 38 8.86 -4.33 15.30
C THR A 38 9.72 -3.07 15.43
N ALA A 39 9.31 -1.94 14.85
CA ALA A 39 10.04 -0.68 15.01
C ALA A 39 9.99 -0.19 16.48
N VAL A 40 11.15 0.05 17.08
CA VAL A 40 11.29 0.48 18.49
C VAL A 40 11.90 1.87 18.65
N ALA A 41 12.60 2.37 17.63
CA ALA A 41 13.05 3.75 17.55
C ALA A 41 13.16 4.22 16.10
N SER A 42 12.94 5.50 15.86
CA SER A 42 13.17 6.14 14.56
C SER A 42 13.37 7.63 14.74
N ASP A 43 14.32 8.19 13.98
CA ASP A 43 14.62 9.61 13.98
C ASP A 43 15.27 10.06 12.66
N GLY A 44 14.59 10.94 11.92
CA GLY A 44 15.13 11.67 10.76
C GLY A 44 15.81 12.99 11.12
N PHE A 45 15.75 13.40 12.39
CA PHE A 45 16.27 14.67 12.91
C PHE A 45 15.66 15.91 12.25
N ASP A 46 14.38 15.82 11.86
CA ASP A 46 13.56 16.87 11.24
C ASP A 46 13.11 17.94 12.26
N ARG A 47 14.06 18.43 13.06
CA ARG A 47 13.84 19.45 14.07
C ARG A 47 15.08 20.32 14.20
N THR A 48 14.92 21.45 14.88
CA THR A 48 16.03 22.35 15.19
C THR A 48 16.16 22.50 16.69
N THR A 49 17.29 22.05 17.25
CA THR A 49 17.65 22.25 18.66
C THR A 49 18.98 22.98 18.74
N ALA A 50 19.06 24.01 19.59
CA ALA A 50 20.30 24.75 19.79
C ALA A 50 21.33 23.97 20.63
N SER A 51 20.87 23.01 21.45
CA SER A 51 21.69 22.12 22.28
C SER A 51 21.06 20.73 22.36
N GLY A 52 21.89 19.68 22.33
CA GLY A 52 21.45 18.29 22.35
C GLY A 52 20.76 17.87 21.05
N TRP A 53 20.36 16.60 20.97
CA TRP A 53 19.55 16.10 19.85
C TRP A 53 18.05 16.11 20.14
N GLY A 54 17.63 16.37 21.38
CA GLY A 54 16.22 16.39 21.79
C GLY A 54 15.55 15.02 21.78
N ASN A 55 14.22 15.01 21.71
CA ASN A 55 13.43 13.78 21.69
C ASN A 55 13.31 13.20 20.28
N ALA A 56 13.59 11.89 20.14
CA ALA A 56 13.30 11.18 18.91
C ALA A 56 11.78 11.01 18.71
N PRO A 57 11.25 11.05 17.48
CA PRO A 57 9.86 10.72 17.19
C PRO A 57 9.42 9.37 17.79
N SER A 58 10.34 8.40 17.82
CA SER A 58 10.18 7.12 18.53
C SER A 58 11.50 6.70 19.18
N GLY A 59 11.42 6.17 20.40
CA GLY A 59 12.58 5.65 21.16
C GLY A 59 13.05 6.51 22.34
N GLY A 60 12.45 7.70 22.55
CA GLY A 60 12.70 8.55 23.71
C GLY A 60 13.71 9.68 23.47
N THR A 61 14.26 10.24 24.54
CA THR A 61 15.17 11.37 24.47
C THR A 61 16.61 10.92 24.24
N TRP A 62 17.28 11.54 23.26
CA TRP A 62 18.68 11.28 23.00
C TRP A 62 19.55 11.77 24.16
N SER A 63 20.37 10.87 24.71
CA SER A 63 21.51 11.24 25.54
C SER A 63 22.74 11.36 24.64
N VAL A 64 23.35 12.55 24.59
CA VAL A 64 24.52 12.84 23.74
C VAL A 64 25.71 13.21 24.63
N VAL A 65 26.85 12.56 24.40
CA VAL A 65 28.10 12.79 25.14
C VAL A 65 29.28 12.90 24.18
N GLY A 66 30.25 13.74 24.52
CA GLY A 66 31.43 14.03 23.69
C GLY A 66 31.21 15.15 22.68
N GLY A 67 32.30 15.72 22.17
CA GLY A 67 32.29 16.97 21.41
C GLY A 67 32.13 18.21 22.31
N THR A 68 32.20 19.40 21.70
CA THR A 68 31.99 20.68 22.40
C THR A 68 30.58 21.23 22.23
N ALA A 69 29.84 20.78 21.21
CA ALA A 69 28.46 21.16 20.96
C ALA A 69 27.69 20.03 20.26
N SER A 70 26.39 19.95 20.52
CA SER A 70 25.46 19.06 19.82
C SER A 70 24.17 19.80 19.50
N SER A 71 23.59 19.52 18.33
CA SER A 71 22.40 20.20 17.82
C SER A 71 21.69 19.36 16.76
N THR A 72 20.50 19.77 16.35
CA THR A 72 19.85 19.29 15.11
C THR A 72 19.52 20.46 14.18
N GLY A 73 19.47 20.21 12.87
CA GLY A 73 19.10 21.21 11.86
C GLY A 73 18.30 20.61 10.72
N SER A 74 16.98 20.50 10.92
CA SER A 74 15.90 20.12 9.97
C SER A 74 16.05 18.85 9.14
N SER A 75 17.18 18.14 9.20
CA SER A 75 17.44 16.89 8.45
C SER A 75 18.69 16.11 8.94
N ALA A 76 19.35 16.60 9.98
CA ALA A 76 20.54 15.97 10.54
C ALA A 76 20.77 16.39 11.99
N ALA A 77 21.22 15.45 12.80
CA ALA A 77 21.81 15.72 14.09
C ALA A 77 23.34 15.83 13.98
N LYS A 78 23.91 16.78 14.71
CA LYS A 78 25.33 17.12 14.65
C LYS A 78 25.97 17.01 16.02
N VAL A 79 27.21 16.54 16.05
CA VAL A 79 28.14 16.73 17.18
C VAL A 79 29.39 17.37 16.62
N SER A 80 29.74 18.56 17.12
CA SER A 80 30.86 19.37 16.66
C SER A 80 31.99 19.38 17.70
N GLY A 81 33.21 19.69 17.24
CA GLY A 81 34.37 19.84 18.14
C GLY A 81 34.85 18.53 18.75
N ILE A 82 34.67 17.40 18.07
CA ILE A 82 35.23 16.12 18.50
C ILE A 82 36.76 16.19 18.29
N ALA A 83 37.49 16.39 19.38
CA ALA A 83 38.95 16.51 19.34
C ALA A 83 39.62 15.22 18.81
N ALA A 84 40.82 15.35 18.26
CA ALA A 84 41.62 14.21 17.81
C ALA A 84 41.88 13.25 18.98
N GLY A 85 41.75 11.95 18.73
CA GLY A 85 41.82 10.91 19.77
C GLY A 85 40.58 10.82 20.67
N ARG A 86 39.46 11.48 20.34
CA ARG A 86 38.22 11.46 21.14
C ARG A 86 37.03 10.94 20.34
N SER A 87 36.03 10.45 21.07
CA SER A 87 34.76 9.97 20.51
C SER A 87 33.55 10.77 20.99
N MET A 88 32.49 10.71 20.20
CA MET A 88 31.13 11.05 20.62
C MET A 88 30.29 9.78 20.77
N ARG A 89 29.23 9.85 21.56
CA ARG A 89 28.15 8.86 21.59
C ARG A 89 26.79 9.54 21.72
N ALA A 90 25.80 9.00 21.04
CA ALA A 90 24.40 9.36 21.24
C ALA A 90 23.58 8.07 21.40
N SER A 91 22.74 7.98 22.42
CA SER A 91 21.94 6.77 22.69
C SER A 91 20.50 7.10 23.10
N LEU A 92 19.60 6.20 22.74
CA LEU A 92 18.20 6.19 23.18
C LEU A 92 18.01 5.21 24.34
N PRO A 93 17.17 5.55 25.34
CA PRO A 93 16.97 4.76 26.57
C PRO A 93 16.07 3.54 26.33
N LEU A 94 16.38 2.76 25.30
CA LEU A 94 15.70 1.49 25.01
C LEU A 94 16.34 0.34 25.79
N SER A 95 15.59 -0.74 25.96
CA SER A 95 16.09 -2.01 26.50
C SER A 95 15.77 -3.12 25.50
N THR A 96 16.69 -3.39 24.58
CA THR A 96 16.50 -4.40 23.52
C THR A 96 17.59 -5.47 23.56
N SER A 97 17.19 -6.73 23.38
CA SER A 97 18.09 -7.88 23.23
C SER A 97 18.30 -8.22 21.76
N ASP A 98 17.24 -8.60 21.05
CA ASP A 98 17.30 -8.93 19.63
C ASP A 98 16.87 -7.70 18.82
N VAL A 99 17.80 -7.13 18.08
CA VAL A 99 17.62 -5.79 17.49
C VAL A 99 18.42 -5.60 16.21
N LEU A 100 17.79 -4.94 15.23
CA LEU A 100 18.44 -4.34 14.08
C LEU A 100 18.52 -2.83 14.30
N VAL A 101 19.72 -2.24 14.16
CA VAL A 101 19.97 -0.81 14.29
C VAL A 101 20.57 -0.30 12.98
N ARG A 102 19.97 0.74 12.41
CA ARG A 102 20.41 1.42 11.19
C ARG A 102 20.66 2.89 11.48
N ALA A 103 21.79 3.41 11.01
CA ALA A 103 22.05 4.84 11.02
C ALA A 103 22.76 5.28 9.74
N ALA A 104 22.53 6.53 9.33
CA ALA A 104 23.22 7.14 8.21
C ALA A 104 24.01 8.37 8.69
N PHE A 105 25.24 8.51 8.22
CA PHE A 105 26.11 9.65 8.52
C PHE A 105 26.69 10.27 7.25
N VAL A 106 27.13 11.53 7.35
CA VAL A 106 27.78 12.23 6.24
C VAL A 106 29.28 11.97 6.29
N ALA A 107 29.85 11.44 5.20
CA ALA A 107 31.29 11.25 5.06
C ALA A 107 32.02 12.60 5.14
N PRO A 108 33.19 12.65 5.80
CA PRO A 108 33.90 13.90 6.05
C PRO A 108 34.26 14.59 4.74
N SER A 109 34.13 15.93 4.73
CA SER A 109 34.34 16.72 3.53
C SER A 109 35.81 17.04 3.23
N THR A 110 36.67 16.97 4.26
CA THR A 110 38.12 17.19 4.20
C THR A 110 38.87 16.00 4.81
N GLY A 111 40.09 15.75 4.30
CA GLY A 111 40.88 14.55 4.56
C GLY A 111 41.08 14.19 6.03
N GLY A 112 41.12 12.89 6.29
CA GLY A 112 41.37 12.29 7.60
C GLY A 112 40.38 11.17 7.91
N GLU A 113 40.89 10.05 8.39
CA GLU A 113 40.14 8.85 8.71
C GLU A 113 38.99 9.12 9.71
N LEU A 114 37.79 8.59 9.49
CA LEU A 114 36.65 8.67 10.41
C LEU A 114 36.12 7.28 10.73
N TYR A 115 35.78 7.07 12.00
CA TYR A 115 34.97 5.94 12.41
C TYR A 115 33.58 6.40 12.80
N TYR A 116 32.56 5.72 12.29
CA TYR A 116 31.16 5.90 12.67
C TYR A 116 30.53 4.54 12.89
N ALA A 117 29.64 4.41 13.87
CA ALA A 117 29.08 3.13 14.22
C ALA A 117 27.66 3.19 14.75
N THR A 118 26.89 2.14 14.48
CA THR A 118 25.69 1.79 15.25
C THR A 118 26.08 0.91 16.44
N GLU A 119 25.44 1.13 17.59
CA GLU A 119 25.62 0.34 18.82
C GLU A 119 24.29 -0.30 19.24
N ALA A 120 24.37 -1.54 19.75
CA ALA A 120 23.25 -2.29 20.31
C ALA A 120 23.66 -3.02 21.61
N ARG A 121 22.67 -3.36 22.45
CA ARG A 121 22.85 -3.92 23.80
C ARG A 121 23.79 -3.08 24.67
N ARG A 122 23.73 -1.76 24.52
CA ARG A 122 24.61 -0.85 25.26
C ARG A 122 24.28 -0.89 26.77
N GLN A 123 25.32 -1.18 27.56
CA GLN A 123 25.27 -1.24 29.02
C GLN A 123 25.84 0.03 29.66
N SER A 124 25.53 0.24 30.94
CA SER A 124 26.01 1.38 31.73
C SER A 124 27.53 1.37 31.94
N ASP A 125 28.16 0.20 31.96
CA ASP A 125 29.62 0.02 32.12
C ASP A 125 30.44 0.36 30.87
N GLY A 126 29.78 0.71 29.75
CA GLY A 126 30.45 1.01 28.49
C GLY A 126 30.35 -0.10 27.45
N SER A 127 29.97 -1.32 27.83
CA SER A 127 29.89 -2.48 26.94
C SER A 127 28.80 -2.33 25.88
N ALA A 128 29.06 -2.81 24.66
CA ALA A 128 28.10 -2.85 23.54
C ALA A 128 28.59 -3.77 22.40
N TYR A 129 27.67 -4.22 21.54
CA TYR A 129 28.04 -4.65 20.19
C TYR A 129 28.00 -3.45 19.25
N ARG A 130 28.98 -3.36 18.35
CA ARG A 130 29.18 -2.21 17.47
C ARG A 130 29.45 -2.64 16.03
N ALA A 131 28.71 -2.07 15.07
CA ALA A 131 29.07 -2.10 13.65
C ALA A 131 29.82 -0.81 13.32
N ARG A 132 31.14 -0.89 13.24
CA ARG A 132 32.04 0.25 13.04
C ARG A 132 32.40 0.39 11.56
N ALA A 133 31.78 1.34 10.89
CA ALA A 133 32.23 1.80 9.58
C ALA A 133 33.49 2.66 9.73
N ARG A 134 34.47 2.41 8.87
CA ARG A 134 35.70 3.19 8.74
C ARG A 134 35.76 3.77 7.34
N VAL A 135 35.83 5.09 7.25
CA VAL A 135 36.21 5.83 6.04
C VAL A 135 37.68 6.20 6.24
N ASP A 136 38.58 5.56 5.49
CA ASP A 136 40.01 5.82 5.64
C ASP A 136 40.46 7.14 4.96
N ALA A 137 41.74 7.47 5.07
CA ALA A 137 42.30 8.69 4.47
C ALA A 137 42.17 8.76 2.93
N ASN A 138 42.01 7.60 2.27
CA ASN A 138 41.78 7.49 0.82
C ASN A 138 40.29 7.36 0.48
N HIS A 139 39.41 7.67 1.43
CA HIS A 139 37.95 7.55 1.31
C HIS A 139 37.45 6.12 1.05
N LYS A 140 38.24 5.09 1.33
CA LYS A 140 37.78 3.70 1.22
C LYS A 140 36.94 3.32 2.42
N LEU A 141 35.81 2.68 2.15
CA LEU A 141 34.86 2.22 3.16
C LEU A 141 35.13 0.77 3.56
N SER A 142 35.12 0.52 4.87
CA SER A 142 35.13 -0.82 5.46
C SER A 142 34.22 -0.87 6.68
N VAL A 143 33.78 -2.07 7.09
CA VAL A 143 33.00 -2.29 8.31
C VAL A 143 33.62 -3.35 9.19
N GLN A 144 33.63 -3.11 10.49
CA GLN A 144 34.07 -4.04 11.52
C GLN A 144 32.94 -4.32 12.50
N LEU A 145 32.77 -5.59 12.85
CA LEU A 145 31.97 -6.01 14.00
C LEU A 145 32.86 -6.06 15.23
N VAL A 146 32.49 -5.31 16.26
CA VAL A 146 33.28 -5.16 17.48
C VAL A 146 32.40 -5.45 18.68
N ARG A 147 32.89 -6.28 19.60
CA ARG A 147 32.38 -6.36 20.96
C ARG A 147 33.21 -5.45 21.85
N VAL A 148 32.54 -4.58 22.61
CA VAL A 148 33.14 -3.75 23.64
C VAL A 148 32.76 -4.33 25.01
N ASN A 149 33.74 -4.58 25.87
CA ASN A 149 33.54 -4.92 27.27
C ASN A 149 34.23 -3.85 28.13
N GLY A 150 33.46 -2.88 28.61
CA GLY A 150 33.99 -1.69 29.29
C GLY A 150 34.97 -0.91 28.42
N SER A 151 36.26 -0.96 28.74
CA SER A 151 37.35 -0.31 28.01
C SER A 151 38.07 -1.21 26.99
N THR A 152 37.73 -2.50 26.94
CA THR A 152 38.37 -3.47 26.02
C THR A 152 37.51 -3.68 24.79
N GLU A 153 38.13 -3.75 23.61
CA GLU A 153 37.46 -4.03 22.34
C GLU A 153 38.01 -5.32 21.71
N ARG A 154 37.12 -6.10 21.10
CA ARG A 154 37.46 -7.29 20.31
C ARG A 154 36.73 -7.23 18.97
N THR A 155 37.49 -7.30 17.87
CA THR A 155 36.91 -7.44 16.54
C THR A 155 36.46 -8.88 16.32
N LEU A 156 35.17 -9.07 16.03
CA LEU A 156 34.56 -10.38 15.75
C LEU A 156 34.66 -10.74 14.26
N SER A 157 34.55 -9.74 13.38
CA SER A 157 34.63 -9.89 11.93
C SER A 157 34.93 -8.53 11.30
N GLN A 158 35.53 -8.51 10.11
CA GLN A 158 35.73 -7.30 9.33
C GLN A 158 35.53 -7.54 7.84
N TYR A 159 35.13 -6.51 7.11
CA TYR A 159 34.94 -6.55 5.66
C TYR A 159 35.32 -5.21 5.03
N SER A 160 36.13 -5.25 3.97
CA SER A 160 36.46 -4.07 3.16
C SER A 160 35.45 -3.95 2.03
N ALA A 161 34.66 -2.88 1.99
CA ALA A 161 33.57 -2.74 1.02
C ALA A 161 34.07 -2.55 -0.43
N GLY A 162 35.35 -2.20 -0.63
CA GLY A 162 35.93 -1.91 -1.94
C GLY A 162 35.44 -0.59 -2.56
N VAL A 163 34.49 0.09 -1.92
CA VAL A 163 33.86 1.33 -2.36
C VAL A 163 34.67 2.54 -1.89
N THR A 164 34.86 3.51 -2.79
CA THR A 164 35.33 4.86 -2.44
C THR A 164 34.13 5.76 -2.19
N VAL A 165 34.07 6.42 -1.04
CA VAL A 165 32.97 7.30 -0.64
C VAL A 165 33.31 8.75 -0.98
N GLY A 166 32.47 9.41 -1.76
CA GLY A 166 32.65 10.83 -2.05
C GLY A 166 32.61 11.71 -0.80
N SER A 167 33.35 12.81 -0.81
CA SER A 167 33.27 13.87 0.20
C SER A 167 31.81 14.33 0.37
N GLY A 168 31.33 14.42 1.62
CA GLY A 168 29.95 14.81 1.93
C GLY A 168 28.87 13.79 1.55
N GLN A 169 29.23 12.59 1.07
CA GLN A 169 28.26 11.57 0.72
C GLN A 169 27.66 10.90 1.97
N PRO A 170 26.34 10.66 2.01
CA PRO A 170 25.73 9.85 3.06
C PRO A 170 26.17 8.39 2.98
N VAL A 171 26.53 7.83 4.12
CA VAL A 171 26.90 6.42 4.31
C VAL A 171 25.98 5.80 5.34
N THR A 172 25.36 4.66 5.00
CA THR A 172 24.54 3.88 5.93
C THR A 172 25.37 2.80 6.61
N VAL A 173 25.11 2.55 7.89
CA VAL A 173 25.67 1.47 8.70
C VAL A 173 24.52 0.73 9.38
N GLU A 174 24.49 -0.59 9.24
CA GLU A 174 23.50 -1.46 9.87
C GLU A 174 24.18 -2.50 10.75
N LEU A 175 23.59 -2.74 11.92
CA LEU A 175 23.97 -3.76 12.90
C LEU A 175 22.75 -4.60 13.21
N SER A 176 22.88 -5.92 13.22
CA SER A 176 21.85 -6.82 13.77
C SER A 176 22.50 -7.73 14.81
N VAL A 177 21.87 -7.79 15.99
CA VAL A 177 22.28 -8.62 17.13
C VAL A 177 21.10 -9.52 17.49
N SER A 178 21.32 -10.83 17.61
CA SER A 178 20.27 -11.76 18.04
C SER A 178 20.80 -12.93 18.86
N GLY A 179 19.95 -13.47 19.73
CA GLY A 179 20.25 -14.64 20.55
C GLY A 179 21.13 -14.34 21.77
N THR A 180 21.41 -15.36 22.55
CA THR A 180 22.15 -15.25 23.83
C THR A 180 23.29 -16.25 23.96
N SER A 181 23.33 -17.32 23.16
CA SER A 181 24.40 -18.33 23.17
C SER A 181 24.38 -19.23 21.91
N PRO A 182 25.18 -18.94 20.88
CA PRO A 182 25.95 -17.71 20.70
C PRO A 182 25.05 -16.48 20.53
N VAL A 183 25.65 -15.30 20.70
CA VAL A 183 25.08 -14.06 20.17
C VAL A 183 25.50 -13.93 18.71
N ALA A 184 24.54 -14.00 17.79
CA ALA A 184 24.79 -13.76 16.38
C ALA A 184 24.84 -12.25 16.12
N VAL A 185 25.88 -11.80 15.41
CA VAL A 185 26.11 -10.39 15.12
C VAL A 185 26.45 -10.23 13.64
N ARG A 186 25.77 -9.32 12.95
CA ARG A 186 26.01 -9.05 11.52
C ARG A 186 26.00 -7.54 11.24
N ALA A 187 26.86 -7.09 10.32
CA ALA A 187 26.97 -5.70 9.93
C ALA A 187 27.16 -5.50 8.43
N LYS A 188 26.72 -4.35 7.95
CA LYS A 188 26.98 -3.86 6.60
C LYS A 188 27.09 -2.35 6.57
N THR A 189 27.83 -1.84 5.61
CA THR A 189 27.94 -0.42 5.32
C THR A 189 27.97 -0.17 3.82
N TYR A 190 27.36 0.93 3.38
CA TYR A 190 27.24 1.28 1.96
C TYR A 190 26.95 2.77 1.80
N VAL A 191 27.29 3.33 0.63
CA VAL A 191 26.85 4.68 0.24
C VAL A 191 25.34 4.66 0.11
N SER A 192 24.62 5.54 0.79
CA SER A 192 23.17 5.40 0.96
C SER A 192 22.38 5.38 -0.36
N SER A 193 22.93 5.94 -1.44
CA SER A 193 22.35 5.94 -2.78
C SER A 193 22.55 4.63 -3.58
N SER A 194 23.44 3.73 -3.15
CA SER A 194 23.85 2.55 -3.94
C SER A 194 23.02 1.28 -3.70
N GLY A 195 21.91 1.36 -2.95
CA GLY A 195 21.18 0.19 -2.47
C GLY A 195 21.96 -0.57 -1.38
N ALA A 196 21.24 -1.27 -0.51
CA ALA A 196 21.88 -2.02 0.57
C ALA A 196 22.44 -3.35 0.05
N PRO A 197 23.73 -3.67 0.28
CA PRO A 197 24.28 -4.97 -0.05
C PRO A 197 23.76 -6.04 0.92
N ASP A 198 24.11 -7.29 0.65
CA ASP A 198 24.04 -8.36 1.64
C ASP A 198 24.90 -8.04 2.88
N TRP A 199 24.67 -8.76 3.98
CA TRP A 199 25.48 -8.63 5.19
C TRP A 199 26.96 -8.93 4.91
N GLN A 200 27.81 -7.94 5.16
CA GLN A 200 29.24 -7.94 4.79
C GLN A 200 30.13 -8.60 5.85
N ALA A 201 29.97 -8.19 7.11
CA ALA A 201 30.65 -8.78 8.26
C ALA A 201 29.65 -9.60 9.07
N LYS A 202 30.02 -10.84 9.43
CA LYS A 202 29.16 -11.77 10.19
C LYS A 202 30.01 -12.43 11.28
N GLY A 203 29.50 -12.48 12.50
CA GLY A 203 30.17 -13.08 13.65
C GLY A 203 29.18 -13.84 14.53
N SER A 204 29.71 -14.80 15.27
CA SER A 204 28.98 -15.59 16.26
C SER A 204 29.78 -15.59 17.56
N ASP A 205 29.28 -14.91 18.59
CA ASP A 205 29.99 -14.72 19.85
C ASP A 205 29.50 -15.73 20.90
N SER A 206 30.34 -16.73 21.16
CA SER A 206 30.09 -17.78 22.17
C SER A 206 30.90 -17.57 23.46
N GLU A 207 31.72 -16.53 23.55
CA GLU A 207 32.64 -16.36 24.68
C GLU A 207 31.87 -16.08 25.99
N SER A 208 32.49 -16.39 27.13
CA SER A 208 31.89 -16.15 28.45
C SER A 208 31.63 -14.66 28.74
N SER A 209 32.39 -13.76 28.09
CA SER A 209 32.27 -12.30 28.20
C SER A 209 31.30 -11.67 27.20
N ARG A 210 30.58 -12.46 26.39
CA ARG A 210 29.57 -11.96 25.43
C ARG A 210 28.45 -11.20 26.13
N LEU A 211 27.81 -10.28 25.42
CA LEU A 211 26.74 -9.45 26.00
C LEU A 211 25.38 -10.12 25.80
N THR A 212 24.83 -10.67 26.88
CA THR A 212 23.53 -11.37 26.87
C THR A 212 22.36 -10.50 27.35
N LYS A 213 22.64 -9.44 28.11
CA LYS A 213 21.62 -8.51 28.63
C LYS A 213 21.11 -7.58 27.53
N ALA A 214 19.81 -7.30 27.56
CA ALA A 214 19.22 -6.22 26.78
C ALA A 214 19.85 -4.87 27.16
N GLY A 215 19.86 -3.90 26.23
CA GLY A 215 20.43 -2.59 26.52
C GLY A 215 20.05 -1.54 25.49
N ALA A 216 20.62 -0.35 25.65
CA ALA A 216 20.35 0.79 24.79
C ALA A 216 20.84 0.58 23.36
N VAL A 217 20.30 1.38 22.45
CA VAL A 217 20.75 1.49 21.06
C VAL A 217 21.21 2.91 20.79
N GLY A 218 22.08 3.08 19.80
CA GLY A 218 22.57 4.40 19.48
C GLY A 218 23.66 4.42 18.43
N VAL A 219 24.38 5.52 18.39
CA VAL A 219 25.48 5.76 17.47
C VAL A 219 26.72 6.24 18.21
N TRP A 220 27.88 5.90 17.65
CA TRP A 220 29.19 6.28 18.16
C TRP A 220 30.05 6.76 17.00
N ALA A 221 30.90 7.74 17.23
CA ALA A 221 31.89 8.14 16.23
C ALA A 221 33.21 8.52 16.90
N TYR A 222 34.32 8.27 16.22
CA TYR A 222 35.67 8.56 16.72
C TYR A 222 36.50 9.29 15.70
N ASN A 223 37.15 10.36 16.18
CA ASN A 223 38.09 11.15 15.42
C ASN A 223 39.52 10.69 15.76
N PRO A 224 40.24 9.98 14.87
CA PRO A 224 41.59 9.48 15.13
C PRO A 224 42.62 10.60 15.34
N VAL A 225 43.71 10.29 16.05
CA VAL A 225 44.77 11.24 16.44
C VAL A 225 45.43 11.94 15.22
N GLY A 226 45.39 11.30 14.04
CA GLY A 226 45.93 11.85 12.78
C GLY A 226 44.98 12.73 11.95
N SER A 227 43.82 13.14 12.49
CA SER A 227 42.83 13.98 11.79
C SER A 227 42.86 15.45 12.25
N THR A 228 42.37 16.38 11.42
CA THR A 228 42.34 17.84 11.66
C THR A 228 41.60 18.25 12.94
N SER A 229 41.85 19.49 13.40
CA SER A 229 41.23 20.13 14.57
C SER A 229 39.70 19.96 14.63
N GLY A 230 39.16 19.72 15.83
CA GLY A 230 37.73 19.73 16.19
C GLY A 230 36.73 19.26 15.11
N ARG A 231 36.53 17.95 14.95
CA ARG A 231 35.68 17.39 13.88
C ARG A 231 34.18 17.49 14.18
N THR A 232 33.39 17.71 13.13
CA THR A 232 31.92 17.58 13.16
C THR A 232 31.46 16.31 12.49
N VAL A 233 30.58 15.56 13.16
CA VAL A 233 29.89 14.39 12.61
C VAL A 233 28.41 14.73 12.47
N SER A 234 27.84 14.43 11.30
CA SER A 234 26.41 14.59 11.03
C SER A 234 25.76 13.22 10.85
N THR A 235 24.71 12.93 11.63
CA THR A 235 23.84 11.77 11.47
C THR A 235 22.54 12.23 10.82
N THR A 236 22.19 11.67 9.67
CA THR A 236 21.03 12.10 8.86
C THR A 236 19.81 11.21 9.06
N ALA A 237 19.98 10.02 9.63
CA ALA A 237 18.88 9.14 9.97
C ALA A 237 19.30 8.12 11.03
N PHE A 238 18.37 7.71 11.88
CA PHE A 238 18.49 6.62 12.83
C PHE A 238 17.20 5.80 12.87
N SER A 239 17.30 4.48 12.96
CA SER A 239 16.17 3.59 13.21
C SER A 239 16.63 2.32 13.91
N ALA A 240 15.76 1.76 14.75
CA ALA A 240 15.97 0.47 15.37
C ALA A 240 14.68 -0.34 15.38
N TRP A 241 14.80 -1.64 15.16
CA TRP A 241 13.70 -2.61 15.18
C TRP A 241 14.06 -3.77 16.10
N SER A 242 13.17 -4.13 17.04
CA SER A 242 13.31 -5.35 17.80
C SER A 242 12.90 -6.54 16.93
N ALA A 243 13.78 -7.53 16.85
CA ALA A 243 13.42 -8.83 16.30
C ALA A 243 12.69 -9.62 17.38
N SER A 244 11.55 -10.24 17.05
CA SER A 244 10.88 -11.15 17.99
C SER A 244 11.74 -12.40 18.15
N GLY A 245 12.36 -12.55 19.33
CA GLY A 245 13.28 -13.65 19.61
C GLY A 245 12.56 -14.99 19.77
N SER A 246 12.95 -15.97 18.96
CA SER A 246 12.64 -17.38 19.15
C SER A 246 13.32 -17.89 20.43
N THR A 247 12.55 -18.19 21.46
CA THR A 247 13.05 -19.00 22.60
C THR A 247 12.02 -20.04 23.00
N THR A 248 12.12 -21.24 22.43
CA THR A 248 11.80 -22.48 23.15
C THR A 248 12.75 -23.59 22.71
N THR A 249 13.52 -24.10 23.67
CA THR A 249 14.40 -25.29 23.58
C THR A 249 13.55 -26.54 23.89
N PRO A 250 13.84 -27.71 23.28
CA PRO A 250 12.89 -28.82 23.16
C PRO A 250 12.79 -29.70 24.42
N THR A 251 11.59 -30.24 24.66
CA THR A 251 11.40 -31.42 25.52
C THR A 251 10.80 -32.57 24.71
N THR A 252 11.36 -33.75 24.96
CA THR A 252 11.18 -35.03 24.25
C THR A 252 9.74 -35.56 24.34
N PRO A 253 9.23 -36.27 23.31
CA PRO A 253 7.80 -36.60 23.17
C PRO A 253 7.41 -37.83 23.97
N THR A 254 6.30 -37.75 24.72
CA THR A 254 5.49 -38.93 25.03
C THR A 254 4.53 -39.20 23.88
N THR A 255 4.42 -40.49 23.56
CA THR A 255 3.80 -41.14 22.41
C THR A 255 2.53 -40.48 21.85
N PRO A 256 2.41 -40.36 20.51
CA PRO A 256 1.28 -39.70 19.86
C PRO A 256 0.02 -40.56 19.91
N THR A 257 -1.07 -40.01 20.46
CA THR A 257 -2.38 -40.24 19.85
C THR A 257 -2.38 -39.53 18.51
N THR A 258 -2.60 -40.31 17.45
CA THR A 258 -2.69 -39.93 16.03
C THR A 258 -3.13 -38.48 15.82
N PRO A 259 -2.23 -37.59 15.37
CA PRO A 259 -2.62 -36.28 14.88
C PRO A 259 -3.37 -36.49 13.57
N THR A 260 -4.66 -36.14 13.56
CA THR A 260 -5.39 -35.90 12.33
C THR A 260 -4.61 -34.88 11.50
N THR A 261 -4.25 -35.31 10.28
CA THR A 261 -3.79 -34.48 9.18
C THR A 261 -4.43 -33.09 9.22
N PRO A 262 -3.66 -31.98 9.11
CA PRO A 262 -4.25 -30.69 8.80
C PRO A 262 -4.94 -30.85 7.46
N THR A 263 -6.27 -30.96 7.50
CA THR A 263 -7.09 -30.87 6.30
C THR A 263 -6.75 -29.52 5.69
N ALA A 264 -6.24 -29.52 4.46
CA ALA A 264 -6.18 -28.33 3.63
C ALA A 264 -7.53 -27.62 3.79
N LEU A 265 -7.51 -26.38 4.28
CA LEU A 265 -8.74 -25.61 4.44
C LEU A 265 -9.47 -25.67 3.09
N PRO A 266 -10.70 -26.19 3.04
CA PRO A 266 -11.47 -26.08 1.82
C PRO A 266 -11.63 -24.59 1.58
N VAL A 267 -11.19 -24.11 0.41
CA VAL A 267 -11.51 -22.77 -0.07
C VAL A 267 -13.00 -22.78 -0.42
N THR A 268 -13.83 -22.80 0.61
CA THR A 268 -15.21 -22.33 0.52
C THR A 268 -15.13 -20.83 0.37
N THR A 269 -15.90 -20.26 -0.57
CA THR A 269 -16.04 -18.82 -0.79
C THR A 269 -16.46 -18.08 0.49
N THR A 270 -15.49 -17.74 1.35
CA THR A 270 -15.71 -16.94 2.55
C THR A 270 -16.04 -15.52 2.11
N ALA A 271 -17.16 -14.98 2.57
CA ALA A 271 -17.53 -13.59 2.35
C ALA A 271 -16.36 -12.66 2.72
N ARG A 272 -15.91 -11.83 1.77
CA ARG A 272 -14.88 -10.81 2.03
C ARG A 272 -15.46 -9.59 2.72
N GLY A 273 -14.60 -8.85 3.41
CA GLY A 273 -14.94 -7.59 4.07
C GLY A 273 -15.24 -7.73 5.55
N SER A 274 -15.97 -6.75 6.09
CA SER A 274 -16.38 -6.72 7.49
C SER A 274 -17.35 -7.84 7.83
N VAL A 275 -17.25 -8.35 9.05
CA VAL A 275 -18.36 -9.08 9.67
C VAL A 275 -19.63 -8.20 9.73
N PRO A 276 -20.84 -8.78 9.80
CA PRO A 276 -22.06 -7.99 9.92
C PRO A 276 -22.01 -7.04 11.13
N ILE A 277 -22.46 -5.79 10.96
CA ILE A 277 -22.53 -4.82 12.06
C ILE A 277 -23.36 -5.38 13.21
N GLY A 278 -22.83 -5.30 14.43
CA GLY A 278 -23.41 -5.90 15.63
C GLY A 278 -22.95 -7.31 15.95
N THR A 279 -22.04 -7.90 15.18
CA THR A 279 -21.47 -9.23 15.50
C THR A 279 -20.07 -9.17 16.08
N ALA A 280 -19.32 -8.08 15.82
CA ALA A 280 -17.98 -7.88 16.36
C ALA A 280 -17.99 -7.74 17.90
N SER A 281 -16.99 -8.34 18.55
CA SER A 281 -16.86 -8.36 20.01
C SER A 281 -15.43 -8.04 20.42
N TYR A 282 -15.24 -6.88 21.04
CA TYR A 282 -13.95 -6.43 21.55
C TYR A 282 -14.00 -6.26 23.06
N SER A 283 -12.93 -6.62 23.76
CA SER A 283 -12.82 -6.32 25.19
C SER A 283 -12.98 -4.82 25.46
N ILE A 284 -13.68 -4.47 26.54
CA ILE A 284 -13.83 -3.09 27.00
C ILE A 284 -12.60 -2.74 27.86
N PRO A 285 -11.73 -1.81 27.44
CA PRO A 285 -10.55 -1.45 28.22
C PRO A 285 -10.90 -0.76 29.54
N SER A 286 -10.04 -0.91 30.55
CA SER A 286 -10.12 -0.10 31.77
C SER A 286 -9.97 1.39 31.41
N GLY A 287 -10.82 2.25 31.96
CA GLY A 287 -10.86 3.68 31.59
C GLY A 287 -11.65 3.98 30.30
N ALA A 288 -12.47 3.03 29.84
CA ALA A 288 -13.43 3.27 28.76
C ALA A 288 -14.44 4.37 29.13
N VAL A 289 -14.74 5.20 28.14
CA VAL A 289 -15.79 6.21 28.16
C VAL A 289 -16.89 5.75 27.21
N PHE A 290 -18.14 5.75 27.67
CA PHE A 290 -19.28 5.23 26.94
C PHE A 290 -20.06 6.35 26.25
N VAL A 291 -20.55 6.05 25.05
CA VAL A 291 -21.43 6.92 24.26
C VAL A 291 -22.69 6.14 23.90
N SER A 292 -23.85 6.79 23.90
CA SER A 292 -25.13 6.20 23.51
C SER A 292 -25.96 7.23 22.73
N PRO A 293 -26.78 6.84 21.74
CA PRO A 293 -27.70 7.78 21.08
C PRO A 293 -28.70 8.42 22.05
N SER A 294 -29.01 7.71 23.15
CA SER A 294 -29.86 8.18 24.26
C SER A 294 -29.06 8.82 25.42
N GLY A 295 -27.76 9.00 25.27
CA GLY A 295 -26.87 9.58 26.28
C GLY A 295 -27.03 11.10 26.45
N ASN A 296 -26.21 11.68 27.32
CA ASN A 296 -26.18 13.12 27.61
C ASN A 296 -24.74 13.62 27.77
N ASP A 297 -24.35 14.68 27.05
CA ASP A 297 -23.00 15.27 27.11
C ASP A 297 -22.69 16.04 28.40
N ALA A 298 -23.68 16.21 29.26
CA ALA A 298 -23.53 16.65 30.65
C ALA A 298 -23.29 15.47 31.63
N GLY A 299 -23.39 14.22 31.17
CA GLY A 299 -23.16 13.02 31.96
C GLY A 299 -21.70 12.81 32.35
N THR A 300 -21.39 11.66 32.94
CA THR A 300 -20.02 11.33 33.40
C THR A 300 -19.21 10.54 32.38
N GLY A 301 -19.86 9.95 31.38
CA GLY A 301 -19.23 9.03 30.43
C GLY A 301 -19.12 7.60 30.95
N ALA A 302 -19.69 7.29 32.13
CA ALA A 302 -19.82 5.92 32.64
C ALA A 302 -20.91 5.15 31.88
N ILE A 303 -20.90 3.81 31.93
CA ILE A 303 -21.91 2.99 31.23
C ILE A 303 -23.36 3.31 31.65
N GLY A 304 -23.57 3.67 32.92
CA GLY A 304 -24.87 4.10 33.46
C GLY A 304 -25.19 5.59 33.23
N SER A 305 -24.24 6.38 32.73
CA SER A 305 -24.42 7.80 32.38
C SER A 305 -23.55 8.15 31.15
N PRO A 306 -23.83 7.52 29.98
CA PRO A 306 -22.99 7.67 28.81
C PRO A 306 -23.13 9.08 28.21
N PHE A 307 -22.08 9.53 27.53
CA PHE A 307 -22.16 10.72 26.69
C PHE A 307 -23.08 10.50 25.50
N LYS A 308 -23.55 11.58 24.88
CA LYS A 308 -24.35 11.54 23.66
C LYS A 308 -23.48 11.51 22.41
N THR A 309 -22.36 12.21 22.43
CA THR A 309 -21.48 12.40 21.25
C THR A 309 -20.10 11.78 21.43
N VAL A 310 -19.52 11.33 20.31
CA VAL A 310 -18.12 10.87 20.26
C VAL A 310 -17.18 12.04 20.52
N THR A 311 -17.50 13.23 20.01
CA THR A 311 -16.73 14.44 20.25
C THR A 311 -16.57 14.71 21.76
N LYS A 312 -17.66 14.60 22.53
CA LYS A 312 -17.58 14.75 23.98
C LYS A 312 -16.74 13.65 24.62
N ALA A 313 -16.92 12.40 24.22
CA ALA A 313 -16.13 11.28 24.74
C ALA A 313 -14.63 11.45 24.49
N LEU A 314 -14.23 11.86 23.29
CA LEU A 314 -12.82 12.14 22.94
C LEU A 314 -12.21 13.26 23.79
N SER A 315 -13.02 14.24 24.22
CA SER A 315 -12.55 15.30 25.12
C SER A 315 -12.28 14.81 26.55
N LYS A 316 -12.91 13.70 26.96
CA LYS A 316 -12.88 13.18 28.34
C LYS A 316 -12.05 11.92 28.52
N VAL A 317 -11.96 11.08 27.49
CA VAL A 317 -11.17 9.85 27.51
C VAL A 317 -9.70 10.18 27.76
N GLN A 318 -9.10 9.42 28.68
CA GLN A 318 -7.69 9.53 29.02
C GLN A 318 -6.83 8.57 28.18
N ALA A 319 -5.52 8.82 28.15
CA ALA A 319 -4.58 7.94 27.48
C ALA A 319 -4.69 6.50 28.04
N GLY A 320 -4.65 5.50 27.16
CA GLY A 320 -4.87 4.10 27.52
C GLY A 320 -6.34 3.68 27.68
N GLY A 321 -7.28 4.63 27.67
CA GLY A 321 -8.73 4.35 27.64
C GLY A 321 -9.26 4.03 26.23
N ALA A 322 -10.59 4.01 26.10
CA ALA A 322 -11.29 3.78 24.84
C ALA A 322 -12.60 4.56 24.78
N VAL A 323 -13.09 4.83 23.57
CA VAL A 323 -14.48 5.27 23.36
C VAL A 323 -15.31 4.06 22.96
N VAL A 324 -16.31 3.71 23.77
CA VAL A 324 -17.17 2.54 23.55
C VAL A 324 -18.61 2.99 23.25
N LEU A 325 -19.07 2.65 22.05
CA LEU A 325 -20.35 3.07 21.51
C LEU A 325 -21.43 2.02 21.82
N ARG A 326 -22.50 2.42 22.49
CA ARG A 326 -23.71 1.60 22.64
C ARG A 326 -24.45 1.49 21.31
N GLY A 327 -25.21 0.42 21.14
CA GLY A 327 -25.96 0.13 19.94
C GLY A 327 -26.98 1.21 19.59
N GLY A 328 -27.16 1.43 18.29
CA GLY A 328 -28.09 2.38 17.71
C GLY A 328 -27.47 3.24 16.64
N THR A 329 -28.21 4.28 16.26
CA THR A 329 -27.87 5.19 15.17
C THR A 329 -27.44 6.56 15.70
N TYR A 330 -26.28 7.02 15.25
CA TYR A 330 -25.68 8.30 15.59
C TYR A 330 -25.70 9.22 14.38
N HIS A 331 -26.12 10.47 14.57
CA HIS A 331 -26.09 11.52 13.54
C HIS A 331 -25.00 12.54 13.91
N GLU A 332 -23.75 12.24 13.60
CA GLU A 332 -22.59 13.03 14.01
C GLU A 332 -21.50 13.02 12.93
N TYR A 333 -20.82 14.16 12.77
CA TYR A 333 -19.48 14.24 12.22
C TYR A 333 -18.51 14.46 13.37
N PHE A 334 -17.42 13.70 13.45
CA PHE A 334 -16.42 13.91 14.47
C PHE A 334 -14.99 13.88 13.93
N ILE A 335 -14.11 14.58 14.65
CA ILE A 335 -12.67 14.58 14.40
C ILE A 335 -12.03 13.81 15.54
N VAL A 336 -11.08 12.93 15.23
CA VAL A 336 -10.17 12.37 16.24
C VAL A 336 -8.95 13.30 16.32
N PRO A 337 -8.91 14.24 17.28
CA PRO A 337 -7.89 15.29 17.28
C PRO A 337 -6.51 14.72 17.63
N PRO A 338 -5.41 15.35 17.18
CA PRO A 338 -4.06 14.96 17.56
C PRO A 338 -3.92 14.74 19.08
N GLY A 339 -3.22 13.68 19.48
CA GLY A 339 -3.04 13.31 20.89
C GLY A 339 -4.20 12.51 21.51
N LYS A 340 -5.25 12.17 20.75
CA LYS A 340 -6.36 11.30 21.18
C LYS A 340 -6.39 9.97 20.42
N ASN A 341 -5.26 9.30 20.35
CA ASN A 341 -5.08 7.99 19.73
C ASN A 341 -5.61 6.85 20.60
N VAL A 342 -6.92 6.87 20.88
CA VAL A 342 -7.62 5.79 21.60
C VAL A 342 -8.49 4.98 20.63
N PRO A 343 -8.72 3.69 20.89
CA PRO A 343 -9.67 2.91 20.10
C PRO A 343 -11.09 3.46 20.26
N ILE A 344 -11.80 3.55 19.14
CA ILE A 344 -13.24 3.83 19.06
C ILE A 344 -13.91 2.56 18.56
N GLN A 345 -14.78 1.97 19.38
CA GLN A 345 -15.32 0.64 19.13
C GLN A 345 -16.79 0.53 19.53
N ASN A 346 -17.50 -0.44 18.95
CA ASN A 346 -18.81 -0.84 19.45
C ASN A 346 -18.69 -1.51 20.83
N TYR A 347 -19.74 -1.37 21.64
CA TYR A 347 -19.97 -2.25 22.78
C TYR A 347 -20.14 -3.69 22.24
N PRO A 348 -19.57 -4.71 22.91
CA PRO A 348 -19.57 -6.09 22.41
C PRO A 348 -20.93 -6.52 21.86
N LYS A 349 -20.96 -6.92 20.58
CA LYS A 349 -22.15 -7.42 19.87
C LYS A 349 -23.33 -6.43 19.75
N GLU A 350 -23.10 -5.14 19.98
CA GLU A 350 -24.11 -4.11 19.71
C GLU A 350 -23.88 -3.50 18.33
N ALA A 351 -24.96 -3.30 17.57
CA ALA A 351 -24.93 -2.73 16.23
C ALA A 351 -24.84 -1.20 16.31
N VAL A 352 -23.76 -0.63 15.78
CA VAL A 352 -23.49 0.81 15.80
C VAL A 352 -23.43 1.35 14.38
N TRP A 353 -24.30 2.31 14.08
CA TRP A 353 -24.33 3.02 12.80
C TRP A 353 -24.17 4.52 13.00
N PHE A 354 -23.27 5.13 12.27
CA PHE A 354 -23.29 6.56 11.98
C PHE A 354 -24.04 6.78 10.68
N ASP A 355 -24.96 7.74 10.69
CA ASP A 355 -25.88 7.98 9.59
C ASP A 355 -25.88 9.46 9.23
N GLY A 356 -25.46 9.79 8.02
CA GLY A 356 -25.38 11.16 7.53
C GLY A 356 -26.73 11.75 7.12
N SER A 357 -27.82 10.98 7.19
CA SER A 357 -29.17 11.42 6.82
C SER A 357 -30.07 11.73 8.02
N SER A 358 -31.07 12.59 7.78
CA SER A 358 -32.15 12.91 8.73
C SER A 358 -33.51 12.53 8.15
N ALA A 359 -34.44 12.14 9.02
CA ALA A 359 -35.83 11.96 8.63
C ALA A 359 -36.45 13.29 8.19
N VAL A 360 -37.18 13.28 7.07
CA VAL A 360 -37.83 14.47 6.52
C VAL A 360 -39.35 14.26 6.50
N THR A 361 -40.06 15.17 7.14
CA THR A 361 -41.54 15.15 7.22
C THR A 361 -42.13 16.49 6.79
N GLY A 362 -43.46 16.54 6.61
CA GLY A 362 -44.18 17.76 6.24
C GLY A 362 -44.07 18.11 4.76
N PHE A 363 -44.02 17.09 3.89
CA PHE A 363 -44.16 17.28 2.45
C PHE A 363 -45.61 17.68 2.10
N GLN A 364 -45.76 18.65 1.21
CA GLN A 364 -47.05 19.07 0.67
C GLN A 364 -47.11 18.78 -0.83
N GLN A 365 -48.28 18.42 -1.34
CA GLN A 365 -48.43 18.20 -2.78
C GLN A 365 -48.24 19.51 -3.55
N SER A 366 -47.47 19.45 -4.65
CA SER A 366 -47.19 20.57 -5.54
C SER A 366 -47.20 20.08 -6.99
N GLY A 367 -48.33 20.24 -7.67
CA GLY A 367 -48.56 19.63 -8.99
C GLY A 367 -48.50 18.10 -8.91
N SER A 368 -47.65 17.48 -9.74
CA SER A 368 -47.39 16.04 -9.75
C SER A 368 -46.30 15.59 -8.75
N ALA A 369 -45.68 16.52 -8.02
CA ALA A 369 -44.61 16.25 -7.06
C ALA A 369 -45.04 16.59 -5.63
N TRP A 370 -44.14 16.37 -4.67
CA TRP A 370 -44.31 16.76 -3.27
C TRP A 370 -43.12 17.58 -2.80
N VAL A 371 -43.37 18.64 -2.04
CA VAL A 371 -42.36 19.62 -1.65
C VAL A 371 -42.28 19.77 -0.14
N LYS A 372 -41.05 19.79 0.37
CA LYS A 372 -40.68 20.28 1.70
C LYS A 372 -40.11 21.69 1.56
N THR A 373 -40.84 22.67 2.07
CA THR A 373 -40.37 24.06 2.17
C THR A 373 -39.44 24.24 3.38
N GLY A 374 -38.58 25.27 3.33
CA GLY A 374 -37.63 25.55 4.40
C GLY A 374 -36.46 24.56 4.45
N TRP A 375 -36.16 23.87 3.35
CA TRP A 375 -35.00 23.01 3.25
C TRP A 375 -33.75 23.84 3.02
N THR A 376 -32.90 23.95 4.04
CA THR A 376 -31.72 24.84 4.06
C THR A 376 -30.38 24.10 3.99
N THR A 377 -30.39 22.77 4.03
CA THR A 377 -29.20 21.94 3.85
C THR A 377 -28.63 22.18 2.44
N LYS A 378 -27.33 22.50 2.37
CA LYS A 378 -26.59 22.75 1.13
C LYS A 378 -25.22 22.12 1.20
N PHE A 379 -24.76 21.60 0.07
CA PHE A 379 -23.45 20.99 -0.06
C PHE A 379 -22.69 21.59 -1.24
N ASP A 380 -21.37 21.42 -1.22
CA ASP A 380 -20.52 21.80 -2.36
C ASP A 380 -20.60 20.70 -3.43
N SER A 381 -20.94 21.08 -4.66
CA SER A 381 -21.04 20.18 -5.81
C SER A 381 -19.89 20.35 -6.80
N SER A 382 -18.74 20.90 -6.35
CA SER A 382 -17.57 21.02 -7.21
C SER A 382 -17.05 19.62 -7.56
N PRO A 383 -16.82 19.31 -8.84
CA PRO A 383 -16.52 17.94 -9.26
C PRO A 383 -15.03 17.58 -9.10
N THR A 384 -14.22 18.44 -8.50
CA THR A 384 -12.76 18.28 -8.41
C THR A 384 -12.29 18.15 -6.97
N TYR A 385 -11.01 17.83 -6.79
CA TYR A 385 -10.37 17.81 -5.48
C TYR A 385 -10.14 19.21 -4.87
N THR A 386 -10.55 20.28 -5.55
CA THR A 386 -10.48 21.66 -5.06
C THR A 386 -11.90 22.18 -4.85
N LYS A 387 -12.23 22.50 -3.59
CA LYS A 387 -13.54 23.05 -3.23
C LYS A 387 -13.90 24.29 -4.07
N GLY A 388 -15.10 24.29 -4.64
CA GLY A 388 -15.63 25.38 -5.45
C GLY A 388 -15.00 25.53 -6.85
N ALA A 389 -14.03 24.69 -7.23
CA ALA A 389 -13.44 24.76 -8.57
C ALA A 389 -14.37 24.12 -9.61
N PRO A 390 -14.45 24.69 -10.84
CA PRO A 390 -15.20 24.08 -11.92
C PRO A 390 -14.54 22.77 -12.39
N ASP A 391 -15.27 22.00 -13.19
CA ASP A 391 -14.67 20.86 -13.89
C ASP A 391 -13.58 21.31 -14.88
N GLY A 392 -12.73 20.37 -15.28
CA GLY A 392 -11.79 20.56 -16.36
C GLY A 392 -12.46 20.76 -17.71
N THR A 393 -11.75 21.36 -18.65
CA THR A 393 -12.23 21.56 -20.04
C THR A 393 -11.63 20.56 -21.03
N ALA A 394 -10.60 19.82 -20.63
CA ALA A 394 -9.92 18.85 -21.47
C ALA A 394 -10.81 17.62 -21.71
N ALA A 395 -11.15 17.35 -22.97
CA ALA A 395 -12.00 16.23 -23.36
C ALA A 395 -11.45 14.88 -22.86
N GLY A 396 -12.31 14.10 -22.20
CA GLY A 396 -11.98 12.79 -21.62
C GLY A 396 -11.33 12.86 -20.24
N TRP A 397 -10.96 14.06 -19.77
CA TRP A 397 -10.33 14.30 -18.46
C TRP A 397 -11.21 15.08 -17.49
N GLN A 398 -12.44 15.41 -17.90
CA GLN A 398 -13.47 15.94 -17.00
C GLN A 398 -13.84 14.89 -15.95
N PHE A 399 -14.11 15.31 -14.72
CA PHE A 399 -14.62 14.44 -13.67
C PHE A 399 -16.07 14.03 -13.93
N LEU A 400 -16.87 14.93 -14.50
CA LEU A 400 -18.27 14.66 -14.81
C LEU A 400 -18.41 13.94 -16.15
N ASN A 401 -19.29 12.95 -16.15
CA ASN A 401 -19.84 12.39 -17.37
C ASN A 401 -20.93 13.34 -17.87
N ALA A 402 -20.88 13.74 -19.14
CA ALA A 402 -21.88 14.64 -19.73
C ALA A 402 -23.32 14.08 -19.67
N SER A 403 -23.50 12.75 -19.63
CA SER A 403 -24.81 12.12 -19.45
C SER A 403 -25.30 12.13 -17.99
N TYR A 404 -24.43 12.43 -17.03
CA TYR A 404 -24.71 12.47 -15.60
C TYR A 404 -24.14 13.76 -14.99
N PRO A 405 -24.63 14.95 -15.41
CA PRO A 405 -24.07 16.23 -15.00
C PRO A 405 -24.25 16.53 -13.49
N LEU A 406 -25.14 15.80 -12.82
CA LEU A 406 -25.39 15.93 -11.39
C LEU A 406 -24.56 14.97 -10.53
N ALA A 407 -23.67 14.15 -11.11
CA ALA A 407 -22.91 13.14 -10.35
C ALA A 407 -22.16 13.72 -9.14
N ALA A 408 -21.65 14.94 -9.24
CA ALA A 408 -20.95 15.64 -8.15
C ALA A 408 -21.87 16.33 -7.13
N HIS A 409 -23.19 16.31 -7.33
CA HIS A 409 -24.13 16.81 -6.33
C HIS A 409 -24.30 15.76 -5.24
N PRO A 410 -23.90 16.06 -3.99
CA PRO A 410 -23.87 15.03 -2.97
C PRO A 410 -25.20 14.90 -2.21
N ASP A 411 -26.23 15.68 -2.56
CA ASP A 411 -27.56 15.51 -1.99
C ASP A 411 -28.07 14.10 -2.31
N ALA A 412 -28.71 13.45 -1.35
CA ALA A 412 -29.35 12.17 -1.55
C ALA A 412 -30.66 12.08 -0.74
N VAL A 413 -31.62 11.34 -1.29
CA VAL A 413 -32.93 11.10 -0.68
C VAL A 413 -33.26 9.62 -0.75
N TRP A 414 -33.77 9.07 0.33
CA TRP A 414 -34.27 7.69 0.41
C TRP A 414 -35.75 7.69 0.78
N ILE A 415 -36.54 6.86 0.10
CA ILE A 415 -37.94 6.59 0.46
C ILE A 415 -38.07 5.10 0.75
N ASP A 416 -38.46 4.75 1.97
CA ASP A 416 -38.46 3.37 2.49
C ASP A 416 -37.11 2.66 2.31
N GLY A 417 -36.03 3.42 2.50
CA GLY A 417 -34.65 2.93 2.33
C GLY A 417 -34.18 2.83 0.89
N VAL A 418 -35.02 3.11 -0.11
CA VAL A 418 -34.64 3.11 -1.53
C VAL A 418 -34.15 4.49 -1.94
N GLU A 419 -32.91 4.59 -2.40
CA GLU A 419 -32.32 5.84 -2.91
C GLU A 419 -33.08 6.34 -4.14
N GLN A 420 -33.28 7.65 -4.22
CA GLN A 420 -33.96 8.34 -5.32
C GLN A 420 -32.93 9.02 -6.22
N THR A 421 -33.18 9.10 -7.53
CA THR A 421 -32.27 9.77 -8.47
C THR A 421 -32.45 11.29 -8.45
N GLN A 422 -31.35 12.05 -8.34
CA GLN A 422 -31.42 13.51 -8.41
C GLN A 422 -31.69 13.99 -9.85
N VAL A 423 -32.57 14.97 -10.00
CA VAL A 423 -32.83 15.68 -11.28
C VAL A 423 -32.64 17.18 -11.11
N GLY A 424 -32.41 17.90 -12.22
CA GLY A 424 -31.99 19.31 -12.19
C GLY A 424 -33.11 20.34 -12.12
N SER A 425 -34.38 19.92 -12.15
CA SER A 425 -35.52 20.83 -12.13
C SER A 425 -36.79 20.16 -11.63
N VAL A 426 -37.78 20.97 -11.23
CA VAL A 426 -39.12 20.48 -10.88
C VAL A 426 -39.80 19.78 -12.07
N SER A 427 -39.61 20.27 -13.30
CA SER A 427 -40.21 19.69 -14.51
C SER A 427 -39.66 18.30 -14.87
N ALA A 428 -38.47 17.94 -14.38
CA ALA A 428 -37.86 16.63 -14.58
C ALA A 428 -38.30 15.59 -13.52
N LEU A 429 -39.09 15.99 -12.51
CA LEU A 429 -39.53 15.09 -11.46
C LEU A 429 -40.50 14.03 -11.97
N LYS A 430 -40.24 12.79 -11.59
CA LYS A 430 -41.10 11.62 -11.78
C LYS A 430 -40.96 10.69 -10.57
N ALA A 431 -41.78 9.66 -10.49
CA ALA A 431 -41.61 8.64 -9.46
C ALA A 431 -40.16 8.10 -9.49
N GLY A 432 -39.54 7.98 -8.31
CA GLY A 432 -38.15 7.57 -8.16
C GLY A 432 -37.12 8.70 -8.17
N THR A 433 -37.53 9.97 -8.34
CA THR A 433 -36.58 11.11 -8.43
C THR A 433 -36.79 12.17 -7.35
N PHE A 434 -35.78 12.99 -7.11
CA PHE A 434 -35.87 14.18 -6.26
C PHE A 434 -35.12 15.38 -6.86
N TYR A 435 -35.42 16.59 -6.38
CA TYR A 435 -34.74 17.82 -6.79
C TYR A 435 -34.56 18.73 -5.58
N VAL A 436 -33.39 19.34 -5.44
CA VAL A 436 -33.11 20.33 -4.40
C VAL A 436 -32.98 21.70 -5.03
N ASP A 437 -33.90 22.58 -4.68
CA ASP A 437 -33.87 23.98 -5.08
C ASP A 437 -33.23 24.80 -3.96
N TYR A 438 -31.91 24.98 -4.05
CA TYR A 438 -31.14 25.76 -3.08
C TYR A 438 -31.53 27.25 -3.06
N ASN A 439 -32.07 27.79 -4.16
CA ASN A 439 -32.46 29.20 -4.24
C ASN A 439 -33.79 29.42 -3.51
N ALA A 440 -34.75 28.53 -3.73
CA ALA A 440 -36.06 28.60 -3.07
C ALA A 440 -36.09 27.93 -1.68
N SER A 441 -34.99 27.29 -1.25
CA SER A 441 -34.91 26.49 -0.02
C SER A 441 -36.00 25.41 0.03
N LYS A 442 -36.06 24.58 -1.02
CA LYS A 442 -37.08 23.53 -1.17
C LYS A 442 -36.43 22.20 -1.56
N LEU A 443 -36.94 21.12 -0.97
CA LEU A 443 -36.68 19.75 -1.38
C LEU A 443 -37.94 19.18 -2.00
N TYR A 444 -37.85 18.72 -3.25
CA TYR A 444 -38.95 18.07 -3.97
C TYR A 444 -38.68 16.58 -4.12
N VAL A 445 -39.72 15.76 -3.99
CA VAL A 445 -39.72 14.33 -4.34
C VAL A 445 -40.81 14.06 -5.36
N GLY A 446 -40.53 13.20 -6.33
CA GLY A 446 -41.48 12.80 -7.37
C GLY A 446 -42.28 11.54 -7.04
N SER A 447 -41.96 10.87 -5.93
CA SER A 447 -42.75 9.77 -5.37
C SER A 447 -43.63 10.28 -4.22
N ASN A 448 -44.86 9.77 -4.08
CA ASN A 448 -45.74 10.14 -2.97
C ASN A 448 -45.12 9.72 -1.63
N PRO A 449 -44.82 10.65 -0.70
CA PRO A 449 -44.20 10.33 0.59
C PRO A 449 -45.23 9.96 1.69
N SER A 450 -46.54 10.06 1.42
CA SER A 450 -47.57 9.83 2.44
C SER A 450 -47.54 8.40 2.99
N GLY A 451 -47.45 8.26 4.32
CA GLY A 451 -47.35 6.97 5.00
C GLY A 451 -46.00 6.26 4.86
N ARG A 452 -45.00 6.91 4.25
CA ARG A 452 -43.69 6.34 3.95
C ARG A 452 -42.59 7.02 4.75
N SER A 453 -41.50 6.31 4.96
CA SER A 453 -40.31 6.91 5.56
C SER A 453 -39.52 7.67 4.49
N VAL A 454 -39.20 8.93 4.75
CA VAL A 454 -38.32 9.73 3.89
C VAL A 454 -37.11 10.17 4.71
N ALA A 455 -35.92 9.89 4.21
CA ALA A 455 -34.67 10.39 4.75
C ALA A 455 -33.94 11.19 3.68
N ALA A 456 -33.22 12.24 4.07
CA ALA A 456 -32.37 13.00 3.18
C ALA A 456 -31.03 13.27 3.86
N SER A 457 -29.96 13.30 3.08
CA SER A 457 -28.61 13.58 3.57
C SER A 457 -28.54 14.98 4.20
N THR A 458 -27.96 15.08 5.39
CA THR A 458 -27.76 16.35 6.12
C THR A 458 -26.36 16.55 6.67
N LEU A 459 -25.49 15.53 6.63
CA LEU A 459 -24.07 15.63 6.98
C LEU A 459 -23.18 15.20 5.82
N GLN A 460 -22.07 15.93 5.65
CA GLN A 460 -21.13 15.66 4.57
C GLN A 460 -20.17 14.52 4.87
N GLN A 461 -19.50 14.57 6.02
CA GLN A 461 -18.42 13.64 6.34
C GLN A 461 -18.68 12.98 7.69
N ALA A 462 -18.22 11.75 7.90
CA ALA A 462 -18.42 11.06 9.17
C ALA A 462 -17.24 11.25 10.12
N VAL A 463 -16.02 10.99 9.63
CA VAL A 463 -14.83 10.95 10.49
C VAL A 463 -13.63 11.54 9.78
N SER A 464 -12.93 12.45 10.48
CA SER A 464 -11.57 12.85 10.13
C SER A 464 -10.58 12.36 11.19
N LEU A 465 -9.77 11.36 10.82
CA LEU A 465 -8.76 10.74 11.69
C LEU A 465 -7.49 11.59 11.68
N ARG A 466 -7.22 12.27 12.80
CA ARG A 466 -6.10 13.20 12.94
C ARG A 466 -5.09 12.86 14.04
N ALA A 467 -5.30 11.75 14.75
CA ALA A 467 -4.34 11.24 15.73
C ALA A 467 -3.64 9.99 15.19
N PRO A 468 -2.30 10.00 15.01
CA PRO A 468 -1.56 8.80 14.62
C PRO A 468 -1.82 7.63 15.57
N GLY A 469 -1.98 6.42 15.04
CA GLY A 469 -2.28 5.24 15.86
C GLY A 469 -3.76 5.07 16.21
N THR A 470 -4.68 5.86 15.64
CA THR A 470 -6.12 5.68 15.90
C THR A 470 -6.62 4.34 15.36
N VAL A 471 -7.43 3.66 16.17
CA VAL A 471 -8.14 2.44 15.78
C VAL A 471 -9.64 2.72 15.78
N LEU A 472 -10.29 2.51 14.65
CA LEU A 472 -11.75 2.58 14.51
C LEU A 472 -12.26 1.19 14.12
N ARG A 473 -13.15 0.61 14.93
CA ARG A 473 -13.50 -0.81 14.74
C ARG A 473 -14.93 -1.23 15.10
N GLY A 474 -15.50 -2.15 14.33
CA GLY A 474 -16.84 -2.72 14.57
C GLY A 474 -18.01 -1.78 14.32
N ILE A 475 -17.81 -0.75 13.51
CA ILE A 475 -18.74 0.40 13.36
C ILE A 475 -19.12 0.55 11.89
N GLY A 476 -20.39 0.86 11.62
CA GLY A 476 -20.89 1.21 10.31
C GLY A 476 -21.06 2.72 10.11
N PHE A 477 -20.85 3.19 8.89
CA PHE A 477 -21.06 4.57 8.44
C PHE A 477 -21.91 4.53 7.17
N ARG A 478 -22.96 5.34 7.09
CA ARG A 478 -23.79 5.37 5.88
C ARG A 478 -24.42 6.72 5.55
N ARG A 479 -24.78 6.91 4.29
CA ARG A 479 -25.66 8.00 3.82
C ARG A 479 -25.11 9.40 4.10
N TYR A 480 -23.80 9.56 3.91
CA TYR A 480 -23.08 10.83 4.08
C TYR A 480 -22.91 11.52 2.72
N ALA A 481 -23.17 12.83 2.67
CA ALA A 481 -23.12 13.68 1.49
C ALA A 481 -21.73 14.31 1.31
N ASP A 482 -20.68 13.49 1.24
CA ASP A 482 -19.32 14.01 1.09
C ASP A 482 -19.12 14.58 -0.31
N SER A 483 -18.59 15.81 -0.38
CA SER A 483 -18.19 16.43 -1.65
C SER A 483 -16.87 15.84 -2.15
N VAL A 484 -16.61 15.88 -3.46
CA VAL A 484 -15.40 15.31 -4.08
C VAL A 484 -14.10 15.78 -3.40
N TRP A 485 -14.00 17.06 -3.06
CA TRP A 485 -12.82 17.64 -2.41
C TRP A 485 -12.57 17.13 -0.97
N GLN A 486 -13.58 16.54 -0.32
CA GLN A 486 -13.43 15.95 1.03
C GLN A 486 -12.81 14.56 0.97
N GLN A 487 -12.82 13.93 -0.20
CA GLN A 487 -12.08 12.71 -0.49
C GLN A 487 -12.42 11.49 0.39
N GLY A 488 -13.59 11.47 1.02
CA GLY A 488 -14.07 10.30 1.75
C GLY A 488 -14.99 10.65 2.90
N VAL A 489 -15.99 9.80 3.14
CA VAL A 489 -16.77 9.77 4.39
C VAL A 489 -15.86 9.56 5.61
N ILE A 490 -14.83 8.72 5.45
CA ILE A 490 -13.72 8.57 6.41
C ILE A 490 -12.44 9.06 5.75
N THR A 491 -11.71 9.98 6.41
CA THR A 491 -10.38 10.43 5.96
C THR A 491 -9.30 10.24 7.00
N ALA A 492 -8.11 9.86 6.54
CA ALA A 492 -6.89 9.77 7.33
C ALA A 492 -5.80 10.65 6.73
N TYR A 493 -5.52 11.78 7.36
CA TYR A 493 -4.44 12.71 6.96
C TYR A 493 -3.18 12.56 7.82
N TYR A 494 -3.09 11.49 8.60
CA TYR A 494 -2.05 11.22 9.59
C TYR A 494 -1.69 9.73 9.56
N PRO A 495 -0.46 9.35 9.93
CA PRO A 495 0.02 7.99 9.75
C PRO A 495 -0.58 6.99 10.74
N SER A 496 -0.40 5.71 10.47
CA SER A 496 -0.65 4.61 11.41
C SER A 496 -2.12 4.47 11.84
N MET A 497 -3.07 4.66 10.93
CA MET A 497 -4.49 4.43 11.21
C MET A 497 -4.86 2.96 11.02
N THR A 498 -5.77 2.45 11.84
CA THR A 498 -6.35 1.11 11.67
C THR A 498 -7.87 1.19 11.57
N LEU A 499 -8.43 0.67 10.48
CA LEU A 499 -9.85 0.38 10.34
C LEU A 499 -10.05 -1.12 10.40
N GLU A 500 -10.89 -1.60 11.33
CA GLU A 500 -11.11 -3.04 11.54
C GLU A 500 -12.60 -3.39 11.67
N ASN A 501 -13.15 -4.29 10.84
CA ASN A 501 -14.58 -4.62 10.85
C ASN A 501 -15.46 -3.36 10.72
N VAL A 502 -15.13 -2.52 9.73
CA VAL A 502 -15.83 -1.27 9.43
C VAL A 502 -16.65 -1.44 8.16
N VAL A 503 -17.85 -0.86 8.15
CA VAL A 503 -18.69 -0.78 6.96
C VAL A 503 -18.88 0.69 6.57
N VAL A 504 -18.68 1.02 5.30
CA VAL A 504 -19.05 2.31 4.69
C VAL A 504 -20.05 2.02 3.56
N ALA A 505 -21.23 2.62 3.62
CA ALA A 505 -22.30 2.42 2.64
C ALA A 505 -22.88 3.75 2.16
N ASP A 506 -23.26 3.86 0.89
CA ASP A 506 -24.02 4.99 0.35
C ASP A 506 -23.32 6.33 0.63
N ALA A 507 -22.02 6.38 0.31
CA ALA A 507 -21.22 7.61 0.33
C ALA A 507 -21.53 8.39 -0.95
N ALA A 508 -21.91 9.66 -0.85
CA ALA A 508 -22.30 10.42 -2.03
C ALA A 508 -21.18 10.58 -3.06
N THR A 509 -19.91 10.65 -2.61
CA THR A 509 -18.76 10.59 -3.52
C THR A 509 -17.77 9.50 -3.11
N ALA A 510 -16.93 9.71 -2.09
CA ALA A 510 -15.85 8.79 -1.76
C ALA A 510 -16.12 8.01 -0.46
N GLY A 511 -15.79 6.72 -0.44
CA GLY A 511 -15.91 5.91 0.76
C GLY A 511 -14.83 6.26 1.79
N ILE A 512 -13.58 5.93 1.48
CA ILE A 512 -12.44 6.08 2.41
C ILE A 512 -11.22 6.69 1.72
N GLY A 513 -10.58 7.68 2.35
CA GLY A 513 -9.37 8.34 1.86
C GLY A 513 -8.17 8.22 2.81
N PHE A 514 -7.01 7.74 2.32
CA PHE A 514 -5.74 7.68 3.07
C PHE A 514 -4.64 8.53 2.43
N PHE A 515 -4.06 9.43 3.23
CA PHE A 515 -3.11 10.44 2.72
C PHE A 515 -1.77 10.50 3.44
N LYS A 516 -1.48 9.48 4.27
CA LYS A 516 -0.26 9.31 5.07
C LYS A 516 0.04 7.83 5.32
N GLU A 517 1.26 7.57 5.76
CA GLU A 517 1.92 6.27 5.79
C GLU A 517 1.36 5.29 6.84
N ASN A 518 1.67 4.00 6.65
CA ASN A 518 1.54 2.90 7.59
C ASN A 518 0.11 2.63 8.10
N SER A 519 -0.90 2.91 7.29
CA SER A 519 -2.29 2.63 7.66
C SER A 519 -2.74 1.23 7.23
N THR A 520 -3.75 0.68 7.91
CA THR A 520 -4.27 -0.67 7.66
C THR A 520 -5.80 -0.68 7.63
N LEU A 521 -6.35 -1.36 6.63
CA LEU A 521 -7.75 -1.77 6.58
C LEU A 521 -7.79 -3.29 6.73
N ARG A 522 -8.51 -3.80 7.73
CA ARG A 522 -8.71 -5.23 7.95
C ARG A 522 -10.20 -5.52 8.07
N ASN A 523 -10.71 -6.44 7.25
CA ASN A 523 -12.14 -6.80 7.27
C ASN A 523 -13.01 -5.54 7.07
N VAL A 524 -12.84 -4.82 5.98
CA VAL A 524 -13.58 -3.58 5.71
C VAL A 524 -14.49 -3.78 4.52
N THR A 525 -15.73 -3.30 4.61
CA THR A 525 -16.68 -3.28 3.49
C THR A 525 -16.96 -1.85 3.07
N VAL A 526 -16.78 -1.54 1.79
CA VAL A 526 -17.22 -0.29 1.16
C VAL A 526 -18.19 -0.65 0.03
N THR A 527 -19.39 -0.09 0.04
CA THR A 527 -20.42 -0.37 -0.98
C THR A 527 -21.20 0.88 -1.36
N GLY A 528 -21.57 1.03 -2.63
CA GLY A 528 -22.39 2.15 -3.09
C GLY A 528 -21.71 3.50 -2.83
N ALA A 529 -20.45 3.63 -3.22
CA ALA A 529 -19.78 4.92 -3.19
C ALA A 529 -20.03 5.62 -4.53
N GLY A 530 -20.51 6.85 -4.50
CA GLY A 530 -20.98 7.56 -5.69
C GLY A 530 -19.93 7.84 -6.73
N GLN A 531 -18.66 8.01 -6.32
CA GLN A 531 -17.50 8.22 -7.17
C GLN A 531 -16.46 7.11 -7.02
N ILE A 532 -15.97 6.89 -5.80
CA ILE A 532 -14.83 5.99 -5.57
C ILE A 532 -14.93 5.27 -4.23
N GLY A 533 -14.69 3.95 -4.22
CA GLY A 533 -14.73 3.16 -2.99
C GLY A 533 -13.62 3.57 -2.02
N VAL A 534 -12.37 3.39 -2.44
CA VAL A 534 -11.18 3.77 -1.66
C VAL A 534 -10.25 4.61 -2.52
N GLN A 535 -9.63 5.61 -1.92
CA GLN A 535 -8.55 6.35 -2.55
C GLN A 535 -7.37 6.55 -1.62
N ALA A 536 -6.16 6.53 -2.19
CA ALA A 536 -4.95 6.73 -1.43
C ALA A 536 -3.90 7.53 -2.20
N SER A 537 -3.19 8.40 -1.50
CA SER A 537 -2.00 9.08 -2.02
C SER A 537 -0.99 9.33 -0.92
N TYR A 538 0.32 9.19 -1.17
CA TYR A 538 1.34 9.31 -0.12
C TYR A 538 1.12 8.37 1.08
N ALA A 539 0.44 7.24 0.85
CA ALA A 539 0.03 6.32 1.90
C ALA A 539 1.03 5.17 2.03
N ASP A 540 2.33 5.47 2.12
CA ASP A 540 3.37 4.44 2.03
C ASP A 540 3.18 3.36 3.10
N GLY A 541 3.31 2.08 2.74
CA GLY A 541 3.05 0.95 3.65
C GLY A 541 1.56 0.69 3.91
N LEU A 542 0.66 1.10 3.02
CA LEU A 542 -0.78 0.85 3.13
C LEU A 542 -1.10 -0.64 2.93
N VAL A 543 -1.75 -1.23 3.94
CA VAL A 543 -2.20 -2.63 3.91
C VAL A 543 -3.73 -2.70 3.87
N LEU A 544 -4.26 -3.47 2.92
CA LEU A 544 -5.67 -3.81 2.78
C LEU A 544 -5.80 -5.34 2.80
N ASP A 545 -6.28 -5.89 3.91
CA ASP A 545 -6.45 -7.33 4.11
C ASP A 545 -7.92 -7.67 4.34
N ASN A 546 -8.47 -8.57 3.52
CA ASN A 546 -9.88 -8.94 3.55
C ASN A 546 -10.82 -7.73 3.41
N VAL A 547 -10.58 -6.87 2.43
CA VAL A 547 -11.43 -5.72 2.09
C VAL A 547 -12.40 -6.09 0.97
N SER A 548 -13.65 -5.62 1.07
CA SER A 548 -14.68 -5.78 0.06
C SER A 548 -15.11 -4.41 -0.45
N ILE A 549 -14.81 -4.09 -1.71
CA ILE A 549 -15.27 -2.89 -2.40
C ILE A 549 -16.30 -3.31 -3.45
N ARG A 550 -17.53 -2.81 -3.36
CA ARG A 550 -18.61 -3.20 -4.28
C ARG A 550 -19.36 -1.99 -4.85
N ASN A 551 -19.76 -2.12 -6.11
CA ASN A 551 -20.70 -1.20 -6.77
C ASN A 551 -20.29 0.28 -6.63
N SER A 552 -18.99 0.57 -6.70
CA SER A 552 -18.49 1.95 -6.64
C SER A 552 -18.68 2.67 -7.98
N ASN A 553 -18.72 3.99 -7.90
CA ASN A 553 -19.11 4.92 -8.95
C ASN A 553 -20.58 4.80 -9.37
N ASP A 554 -21.50 4.65 -8.41
CA ASP A 554 -22.94 4.51 -8.69
C ASP A 554 -23.60 5.80 -9.23
N GLN A 555 -23.00 6.97 -8.98
CA GLN A 555 -23.43 8.25 -9.56
C GLN A 555 -22.91 8.47 -10.98
N ASN A 556 -22.17 7.51 -11.55
CA ASN A 556 -21.69 7.54 -12.94
C ASN A 556 -20.78 8.74 -13.27
N PHE A 557 -19.86 9.10 -12.35
CA PHE A 557 -18.76 9.99 -12.70
C PHE A 557 -17.98 9.43 -13.89
N ASN A 558 -17.29 10.31 -14.63
CA ASN A 558 -16.33 9.84 -15.62
C ASN A 558 -15.22 9.06 -14.88
N PRO A 559 -14.95 7.78 -15.25
CA PRO A 559 -13.92 6.99 -14.55
C PRO A 559 -12.51 7.57 -14.68
N THR A 560 -12.26 8.40 -15.70
CA THR A 560 -11.03 9.20 -15.81
C THR A 560 -11.37 10.64 -15.36
N PRO A 561 -10.64 11.26 -14.42
CA PRO A 561 -9.30 10.88 -13.97
C PRO A 561 -9.25 9.92 -12.78
N SER A 562 -10.36 9.63 -12.08
CA SER A 562 -10.27 8.94 -10.79
C SER A 562 -11.35 7.92 -10.44
N ALA A 563 -12.60 8.07 -10.89
CA ALA A 563 -13.71 7.29 -10.35
C ALA A 563 -13.56 5.78 -10.60
N GLY A 564 -13.91 4.96 -9.61
CA GLY A 564 -13.59 3.54 -9.64
C GLY A 564 -13.73 2.82 -8.29
N GLY A 565 -13.10 1.65 -8.17
CA GLY A 565 -13.12 0.85 -6.95
C GLY A 565 -12.07 1.35 -5.98
N PHE A 566 -10.80 1.20 -6.36
CA PHE A 566 -9.65 1.69 -5.62
C PHE A 566 -8.64 2.36 -6.55
N LYS A 567 -8.37 3.65 -6.34
CA LYS A 567 -7.24 4.35 -6.96
C LYS A 567 -6.18 4.68 -5.92
N VAL A 568 -4.93 4.33 -6.22
CA VAL A 568 -3.75 4.68 -5.43
C VAL A 568 -2.73 5.43 -6.28
N THR A 569 -2.21 6.52 -5.74
CA THR A 569 -1.18 7.32 -6.40
C THR A 569 0.01 7.55 -5.49
N THR A 570 1.20 7.74 -6.06
CA THR A 570 2.38 8.27 -5.35
C THR A 570 2.60 7.64 -3.97
N THR A 571 2.48 6.32 -3.92
CA THR A 571 2.51 5.52 -2.70
C THR A 571 3.51 4.38 -2.88
N ARG A 572 4.26 4.06 -1.81
CA ARG A 572 5.25 2.98 -1.82
C ARG A 572 4.87 1.85 -0.87
N GLY A 573 4.88 0.60 -1.33
CA GLY A 573 4.51 -0.55 -0.52
C GLY A 573 3.00 -0.62 -0.28
N VAL A 574 2.23 -0.77 -1.37
CA VAL A 574 0.78 -1.01 -1.30
C VAL A 574 0.53 -2.50 -1.33
N ASP A 575 -0.19 -3.02 -0.34
CA ASP A 575 -0.50 -4.44 -0.25
C ASP A 575 -2.01 -4.66 -0.14
N LEU A 576 -2.63 -5.07 -1.25
CA LEU A 576 -4.02 -5.48 -1.31
C LEU A 576 -4.08 -7.00 -1.40
N ARG A 577 -4.54 -7.64 -0.34
CA ARG A 577 -4.57 -9.10 -0.24
C ARG A 577 -5.88 -9.65 0.26
N ASN A 578 -6.17 -10.89 -0.14
CA ASN A 578 -7.37 -11.63 0.30
C ASN A 578 -8.66 -10.81 0.14
N SER A 579 -8.73 -9.92 -0.84
CA SER A 579 -9.77 -8.89 -0.93
C SER A 579 -10.61 -9.06 -2.20
N GLU A 580 -11.64 -8.23 -2.34
CA GLU A 580 -12.42 -8.17 -3.57
C GLU A 580 -12.79 -6.74 -3.98
N ILE A 581 -12.89 -6.55 -5.30
CA ILE A 581 -13.43 -5.34 -5.93
C ILE A 581 -14.40 -5.80 -7.02
N ILE A 582 -15.69 -5.54 -6.83
CA ILE A 582 -16.76 -6.11 -7.66
C ILE A 582 -17.71 -5.04 -8.17
N GLY A 583 -18.07 -5.12 -9.45
CA GLY A 583 -19.19 -4.37 -10.01
C GLY A 583 -18.99 -2.86 -10.08
N THR A 584 -17.75 -2.37 -10.06
CA THR A 584 -17.47 -0.94 -10.18
C THR A 584 -17.80 -0.41 -11.57
N ASN A 585 -18.47 0.73 -11.64
CA ASN A 585 -18.60 1.49 -12.88
C ASN A 585 -17.32 2.29 -13.18
N GLY A 586 -16.26 1.61 -13.61
CA GLY A 586 -14.97 2.24 -13.85
C GLY A 586 -13.84 1.22 -13.73
N ASN A 587 -12.66 1.71 -13.38
CA ASN A 587 -11.51 0.85 -13.09
C ASN A 587 -11.70 0.23 -11.71
N GLN A 588 -11.44 -1.07 -11.59
CA GLN A 588 -11.60 -1.74 -10.29
C GLN A 588 -10.41 -1.40 -9.39
N PHE A 589 -9.19 -1.65 -9.85
CA PHE A 589 -7.95 -1.22 -9.20
C PHE A 589 -7.10 -0.38 -10.16
N TRP A 590 -6.59 0.76 -9.69
CA TRP A 590 -5.72 1.64 -10.45
C TRP A 590 -4.56 2.17 -9.60
N ALA A 591 -3.34 1.69 -9.88
CA ALA A 591 -2.10 2.29 -9.40
C ALA A 591 -1.54 3.25 -10.46
N ASP A 592 -1.27 4.48 -10.08
CA ASP A 592 -0.91 5.58 -10.98
C ASP A 592 0.13 6.52 -10.32
N GLN A 593 0.71 7.43 -11.09
CA GLN A 593 1.59 8.52 -10.62
C GLN A 593 2.69 8.07 -9.64
N SER A 594 3.68 7.34 -10.14
CA SER A 594 4.85 6.90 -9.36
C SER A 594 4.51 6.04 -8.14
N THR A 595 3.55 5.11 -8.29
CA THR A 595 3.30 4.09 -7.26
C THR A 595 4.38 3.00 -7.35
N TYR A 596 4.95 2.60 -6.21
CA TYR A 596 6.09 1.70 -6.14
C TYR A 596 5.83 0.52 -5.21
N ASP A 597 6.29 -0.68 -5.54
CA ASP A 597 6.13 -1.90 -4.71
C ASP A 597 4.64 -2.20 -4.46
N ILE A 598 3.98 -2.68 -5.51
CA ILE A 598 2.53 -2.94 -5.57
C ILE A 598 2.28 -4.45 -5.48
N ASP A 599 1.67 -4.88 -4.38
CA ASP A 599 1.26 -6.26 -4.18
C ASP A 599 -0.25 -6.43 -4.28
N LEU A 600 -0.68 -7.24 -5.24
CA LEU A 600 -2.06 -7.72 -5.39
C LEU A 600 -2.05 -9.24 -5.24
N ILE A 601 -2.47 -9.75 -4.07
CA ILE A 601 -2.34 -11.17 -3.72
C ILE A 601 -3.68 -11.80 -3.34
N GLY A 602 -4.11 -12.87 -4.03
CA GLY A 602 -5.27 -13.66 -3.55
C GLY A 602 -6.63 -12.98 -3.74
N ASN A 603 -6.74 -11.99 -4.62
CA ASN A 603 -7.93 -11.13 -4.73
C ASN A 603 -8.98 -11.65 -5.73
N ASN A 604 -10.21 -11.12 -5.63
CA ASN A 604 -11.26 -11.28 -6.63
C ASN A 604 -11.65 -9.92 -7.22
N ILE A 605 -11.32 -9.68 -8.49
CA ILE A 605 -11.51 -8.38 -9.17
C ILE A 605 -12.40 -8.60 -10.39
N THR A 606 -13.71 -8.36 -10.26
CA THR A 606 -14.67 -8.88 -11.24
C THR A 606 -15.84 -7.96 -11.60
N GLY A 607 -16.25 -7.99 -12.86
CA GLY A 607 -17.51 -7.37 -13.31
C GLY A 607 -17.47 -5.85 -13.44
N GLY A 608 -16.28 -5.25 -13.62
CA GLY A 608 -16.13 -3.81 -13.76
C GLY A 608 -16.48 -3.33 -15.18
N THR A 609 -16.97 -2.10 -15.33
CA THR A 609 -17.31 -1.53 -16.65
C THR A 609 -16.09 -1.03 -17.43
N ARG A 610 -14.89 -1.03 -16.84
CA ARG A 610 -13.61 -0.76 -17.52
C ARG A 610 -12.57 -1.84 -17.24
N TRP A 611 -11.33 -1.46 -16.93
CA TRP A 611 -10.22 -2.38 -16.69
C TRP A 611 -10.34 -3.03 -15.31
N GLY A 612 -9.92 -4.29 -15.20
CA GLY A 612 -9.78 -4.94 -13.90
C GLY A 612 -8.65 -4.31 -13.11
N VAL A 613 -7.42 -4.42 -13.61
CA VAL A 613 -6.23 -3.86 -12.97
C VAL A 613 -5.53 -2.90 -13.92
N VAL A 614 -5.23 -1.69 -13.45
CA VAL A 614 -4.44 -0.68 -14.16
C VAL A 614 -3.18 -0.40 -13.34
N LEU A 615 -2.01 -0.69 -13.94
CA LEU A 615 -0.70 -0.32 -13.41
C LEU A 615 -0.10 0.70 -14.39
N GLU A 616 -0.05 1.97 -13.99
CA GLU A 616 0.31 3.08 -14.86
C GLU A 616 1.45 3.91 -14.26
N ILE A 617 2.47 4.25 -15.06
CA ILE A 617 3.63 5.09 -14.68
C ILE A 617 4.16 4.77 -13.28
N SER A 618 4.34 3.47 -13.03
CA SER A 618 4.64 2.86 -11.74
C SER A 618 5.84 1.90 -11.86
N SER A 619 6.28 1.27 -10.75
CA SER A 619 7.42 0.35 -10.77
C SER A 619 7.38 -0.65 -9.64
N THR A 620 7.89 -1.86 -9.87
CA THR A 620 8.05 -2.94 -8.87
C THR A 620 6.71 -3.43 -8.31
N GLY A 621 6.41 -4.71 -8.50
CA GLY A 621 5.15 -5.26 -7.99
C GLY A 621 5.01 -6.76 -8.19
N THR A 622 4.12 -7.36 -7.40
CA THR A 622 3.74 -8.77 -7.50
C THR A 622 2.22 -8.88 -7.61
N ILE A 623 1.75 -9.36 -8.74
CA ILE A 623 0.35 -9.64 -9.02
C ILE A 623 0.21 -11.15 -9.09
N ALA A 624 -0.25 -11.77 -8.00
CA ALA A 624 -0.31 -13.21 -7.93
C ALA A 624 -1.56 -13.75 -7.23
N ASP A 625 -1.98 -14.95 -7.62
CA ASP A 625 -3.13 -15.64 -7.02
C ASP A 625 -4.46 -14.87 -7.14
N ASN A 626 -4.61 -14.00 -8.15
CA ASN A 626 -5.83 -13.22 -8.33
C ASN A 626 -6.78 -13.89 -9.33
N VAL A 627 -8.08 -13.72 -9.10
CA VAL A 627 -9.10 -13.84 -10.16
C VAL A 627 -9.42 -12.45 -10.67
N ILE A 628 -9.23 -12.25 -11.97
CA ILE A 628 -9.52 -10.99 -12.66
C ILE A 628 -10.45 -11.31 -13.83
N ALA A 629 -11.76 -11.14 -13.64
CA ALA A 629 -12.73 -11.71 -14.57
C ALA A 629 -13.90 -10.80 -14.94
N ASN A 630 -14.41 -11.01 -16.17
CA ASN A 630 -15.65 -10.39 -16.66
C ASN A 630 -15.64 -8.86 -16.63
N ASN A 631 -14.49 -8.22 -16.81
CA ASN A 631 -14.39 -6.77 -16.93
C ASN A 631 -14.63 -6.36 -18.39
N ALA A 632 -15.27 -5.20 -18.60
CA ALA A 632 -15.67 -4.77 -19.94
C ALA A 632 -14.53 -4.17 -20.79
N PHE A 633 -13.30 -4.09 -20.26
CA PHE A 633 -12.07 -3.80 -21.02
C PHE A 633 -11.06 -4.96 -20.87
N ASP A 634 -9.76 -4.65 -20.79
CA ASP A 634 -8.73 -5.65 -20.56
C ASP A 634 -8.74 -6.09 -19.09
N GLY A 635 -8.39 -7.34 -18.81
CA GLY A 635 -8.28 -7.84 -17.43
C GLY A 635 -7.22 -7.05 -16.66
N MET A 636 -6.03 -6.95 -17.24
CA MET A 636 -4.92 -6.18 -16.69
C MET A 636 -4.25 -5.33 -17.77
N VAL A 637 -3.93 -4.08 -17.45
CA VAL A 637 -3.05 -3.22 -18.24
C VAL A 637 -1.84 -2.80 -17.41
N VAL A 638 -0.65 -2.97 -18.00
CA VAL A 638 0.65 -2.51 -17.50
C VAL A 638 1.15 -1.46 -18.49
N SER A 639 1.02 -0.19 -18.15
CA SER A 639 1.41 0.95 -18.99
C SER A 639 2.58 1.68 -18.36
N ASP A 640 3.67 1.82 -19.11
CA ASP A 640 4.83 2.62 -18.69
C ASP A 640 5.34 2.21 -17.29
N THR A 641 5.20 0.91 -16.99
CA THR A 641 5.43 0.33 -15.66
C THR A 641 6.36 -0.88 -15.76
N ASP A 642 7.38 -0.91 -14.91
CA ASP A 642 8.47 -1.89 -14.98
C ASP A 642 8.55 -2.80 -13.73
N LYS A 643 9.26 -3.93 -13.86
CA LYS A 643 9.54 -4.89 -12.77
C LYS A 643 8.28 -5.54 -12.18
N MET A 644 7.32 -5.92 -13.03
CA MET A 644 6.11 -6.63 -12.60
C MET A 644 6.32 -8.15 -12.57
N ASN A 645 5.96 -8.80 -11.47
CA ASN A 645 5.85 -10.25 -11.37
C ASN A 645 4.37 -10.66 -11.48
N ILE A 646 3.95 -11.28 -12.58
CA ILE A 646 2.56 -11.66 -12.83
C ILE A 646 2.44 -13.18 -12.85
N TRP A 647 2.02 -13.77 -11.73
CA TRP A 647 2.11 -15.22 -11.51
C TRP A 647 0.81 -15.84 -11.03
N ASN A 648 0.44 -17.00 -11.57
CA ASN A 648 -0.65 -17.81 -11.00
C ASN A 648 -1.97 -17.03 -10.83
N ASN A 649 -2.31 -16.18 -11.79
CA ASN A 649 -3.61 -15.50 -11.83
C ASN A 649 -4.56 -16.24 -12.78
N THR A 650 -5.84 -16.22 -12.47
CA THR A 650 -6.90 -16.57 -13.42
C THR A 650 -7.50 -15.29 -14.00
N ILE A 651 -7.20 -14.99 -15.26
CA ILE A 651 -7.61 -13.75 -15.95
C ILE A 651 -8.48 -14.12 -17.15
N VAL A 652 -9.80 -14.10 -16.98
CA VAL A 652 -10.74 -14.71 -17.95
C VAL A 652 -12.01 -13.91 -18.16
N GLY A 653 -12.69 -14.10 -19.30
CA GLY A 653 -13.99 -13.46 -19.57
C GLY A 653 -13.95 -11.93 -19.76
N ASN A 654 -12.75 -11.33 -19.77
CA ASN A 654 -12.59 -9.90 -20.02
C ASN A 654 -12.84 -9.60 -21.51
N LYS A 655 -13.52 -8.49 -21.81
CA LYS A 655 -13.97 -8.16 -23.17
C LYS A 655 -12.81 -8.01 -24.16
N ARG A 656 -11.71 -7.38 -23.72
CA ARG A 656 -10.48 -7.15 -24.50
C ARG A 656 -9.36 -8.10 -24.02
N ALA A 657 -8.10 -7.70 -23.99
CA ALA A 657 -7.02 -8.62 -23.65
C ALA A 657 -7.10 -9.17 -22.22
N ALA A 658 -6.55 -10.36 -21.98
CA ALA A 658 -6.31 -10.81 -20.61
C ALA A 658 -5.25 -9.90 -19.98
N ILE A 659 -4.11 -9.73 -20.67
CA ILE A 659 -3.02 -8.84 -20.25
C ILE A 659 -2.60 -7.94 -21.42
N ARG A 660 -2.52 -6.64 -21.16
CA ARG A 660 -1.97 -5.62 -22.06
C ARG A 660 -0.75 -4.97 -21.43
N ILE A 661 0.43 -5.19 -22.00
CA ILE A 661 1.70 -4.55 -21.60
C ILE A 661 2.09 -3.55 -22.68
N VAL A 662 2.13 -2.27 -22.33
CA VAL A 662 2.25 -1.19 -23.31
C VAL A 662 3.14 -0.05 -22.87
N GLN A 663 3.77 0.61 -23.84
CA GLN A 663 4.61 1.78 -23.64
C GLN A 663 4.15 2.92 -24.54
N ASP A 664 3.96 4.10 -23.96
CA ASP A 664 3.79 5.36 -24.68
C ASP A 664 5.04 6.26 -24.57
N THR A 665 4.91 7.55 -24.90
CA THR A 665 6.01 8.51 -24.97
C THR A 665 6.46 9.05 -23.61
N ARG A 666 5.76 8.75 -22.51
CA ARG A 666 6.04 9.25 -21.17
C ARG A 666 7.34 8.67 -20.63
N ARG A 667 8.15 9.51 -20.00
CA ARG A 667 9.43 9.14 -19.36
C ARG A 667 9.61 9.94 -18.08
N ILE A 668 10.26 9.36 -17.07
CA ILE A 668 10.42 10.02 -15.77
C ILE A 668 11.23 11.33 -15.87
N GLU A 669 12.11 11.45 -16.88
CA GLU A 669 12.89 12.64 -17.16
C GLU A 669 12.05 13.82 -17.67
N GLN A 670 10.82 13.58 -18.12
CA GLN A 670 9.91 14.63 -18.60
C GLN A 670 9.21 15.30 -17.41
N LEU A 671 9.93 16.18 -16.70
CA LEU A 671 9.45 16.84 -15.47
C LEU A 671 8.21 17.74 -15.63
N ASN A 672 7.79 17.99 -16.87
CA ASN A 672 6.55 18.71 -17.20
C ASN A 672 5.31 17.80 -17.28
N VAL A 673 5.50 16.48 -17.33
CA VAL A 673 4.41 15.49 -17.27
C VAL A 673 3.99 15.33 -15.81
N SER A 674 2.69 15.29 -15.52
CA SER A 674 2.21 15.05 -14.16
C SER A 674 2.45 13.60 -13.74
N GLY A 675 2.79 13.39 -12.46
CA GLY A 675 2.84 12.06 -11.86
C GLY A 675 4.12 11.74 -11.09
N HIS A 676 5.09 12.66 -11.06
CA HIS A 676 6.31 12.52 -10.27
C HIS A 676 6.04 12.57 -8.76
N ASP A 677 6.69 11.70 -8.00
CA ASP A 677 6.72 11.80 -6.54
C ASP A 677 7.63 12.96 -6.11
N LYS A 678 7.02 14.10 -5.78
CA LYS A 678 7.73 15.31 -5.33
C LYS A 678 8.57 15.10 -4.05
N ARG A 679 8.37 14.01 -3.31
CA ARG A 679 9.19 13.66 -2.13
C ARG A 679 10.55 13.08 -2.51
N ARG A 680 10.81 12.86 -3.81
CA ARG A 680 12.01 12.21 -4.34
C ARG A 680 12.81 13.17 -5.21
N ALA A 681 14.13 13.00 -5.22
CA ALA A 681 15.00 13.71 -6.16
C ALA A 681 14.60 13.37 -7.60
N GLN A 682 14.48 14.40 -8.44
CA GLN A 682 14.00 14.25 -9.81
C GLN A 682 15.16 14.35 -10.83
N PRO A 683 15.16 13.51 -11.88
CA PRO A 683 14.23 12.39 -12.10
C PRO A 683 14.49 11.20 -11.15
N ASP A 684 13.42 10.60 -10.62
CA ASP A 684 13.54 9.39 -9.78
C ASP A 684 13.78 8.15 -10.65
N LEU A 685 15.05 7.81 -10.91
CA LEU A 685 15.42 6.67 -11.78
C LEU A 685 15.03 5.30 -11.21
N SER A 686 14.55 5.21 -9.96
CA SER A 686 13.88 3.98 -9.47
C SER A 686 12.51 3.75 -10.13
N MET A 687 11.97 4.79 -10.77
CA MET A 687 10.66 4.88 -11.39
C MET A 687 10.80 5.34 -12.85
N PRO A 688 11.39 4.56 -13.76
CA PRO A 688 11.81 5.06 -15.08
C PRO A 688 10.66 5.47 -16.02
N TRP A 689 9.44 5.01 -15.75
CA TRP A 689 8.29 5.04 -16.68
C TRP A 689 8.60 4.36 -18.03
N VAL A 690 9.38 3.29 -17.97
CA VAL A 690 9.76 2.48 -19.13
C VAL A 690 9.48 1.01 -18.82
N VAL A 691 8.51 0.40 -19.49
CA VAL A 691 8.19 -1.02 -19.31
C VAL A 691 9.41 -1.88 -19.59
N ARG A 692 9.92 -2.56 -18.56
CA ARG A 692 11.01 -3.54 -18.62
C ARG A 692 10.89 -4.54 -17.48
N ASN A 693 11.62 -5.65 -17.59
CA ASN A 693 11.79 -6.61 -16.49
C ASN A 693 10.47 -7.19 -15.95
N THR A 694 9.41 -7.18 -16.76
CA THR A 694 8.15 -7.83 -16.42
C THR A 694 8.26 -9.32 -16.71
N VAL A 695 7.77 -10.15 -15.80
CA VAL A 695 7.75 -11.60 -15.93
C VAL A 695 6.32 -12.13 -15.76
N ILE A 696 5.96 -13.12 -16.57
CA ILE A 696 4.63 -13.74 -16.57
C ILE A 696 4.78 -15.25 -16.42
N GLY A 697 4.07 -15.87 -15.48
CA GLY A 697 4.11 -17.33 -15.38
C GLY A 697 2.88 -17.97 -14.77
N ASN A 698 2.57 -19.19 -15.20
CA ASN A 698 1.52 -20.01 -14.57
C ASN A 698 0.11 -19.42 -14.55
N ASN A 699 -0.19 -18.43 -15.40
CA ASN A 699 -1.52 -17.82 -15.44
C ASN A 699 -2.48 -18.60 -16.34
N ILE A 700 -3.78 -18.55 -16.04
CA ILE A 700 -4.84 -18.96 -16.97
C ILE A 700 -5.39 -17.70 -17.63
N LEU A 701 -5.24 -17.58 -18.95
CA LEU A 701 -5.53 -16.37 -19.70
C LEU A 701 -6.60 -16.62 -20.76
N THR A 702 -7.69 -15.85 -20.68
CA THR A 702 -8.68 -15.72 -21.75
C THR A 702 -8.91 -14.23 -22.01
N GLY A 703 -8.71 -13.81 -23.25
CA GLY A 703 -9.00 -12.45 -23.71
C GLY A 703 -9.94 -12.45 -24.91
N GLY A 704 -10.35 -11.26 -25.35
CA GLY A 704 -11.19 -11.02 -26.51
C GLY A 704 -12.55 -11.69 -26.43
N ALA A 705 -13.12 -11.83 -25.23
CA ALA A 705 -14.36 -12.57 -25.00
C ALA A 705 -15.53 -12.02 -25.84
N THR A 706 -15.55 -10.71 -26.08
CA THR A 706 -16.54 -10.05 -26.97
C THR A 706 -15.93 -9.05 -27.94
N ASP A 707 -14.65 -8.69 -27.81
CA ASP A 707 -13.89 -7.96 -28.83
C ASP A 707 -12.80 -8.87 -29.41
N THR A 708 -13.15 -9.64 -30.43
CA THR A 708 -12.24 -10.63 -31.03
C THR A 708 -11.06 -10.03 -31.79
N SER A 709 -11.03 -8.70 -31.96
CA SER A 709 -9.91 -7.98 -32.57
C SER A 709 -8.72 -7.80 -31.61
N GLU A 710 -8.96 -7.95 -30.31
CA GLU A 710 -7.94 -7.87 -29.26
C GLU A 710 -7.36 -9.25 -28.94
N PRO A 711 -6.05 -9.35 -28.64
CA PRO A 711 -5.40 -10.62 -28.38
C PRO A 711 -5.63 -11.11 -26.95
N ILE A 712 -5.23 -12.34 -26.63
CA ILE A 712 -5.14 -12.79 -25.23
C ILE A 712 -4.04 -12.01 -24.50
N LEU A 713 -2.84 -11.92 -25.10
CA LEU A 713 -1.70 -11.16 -24.59
C LEU A 713 -1.27 -10.09 -25.60
N ARG A 714 -1.10 -8.85 -25.14
CA ARG A 714 -0.48 -7.79 -25.94
C ARG A 714 0.80 -7.32 -25.28
N VAL A 715 1.88 -7.22 -26.04
CA VAL A 715 3.13 -6.58 -25.59
C VAL A 715 3.59 -5.62 -26.69
N GLN A 716 3.47 -4.31 -26.49
CA GLN A 716 3.70 -3.36 -27.58
C GLN A 716 4.09 -1.95 -27.10
N SER A 717 5.15 -1.39 -27.66
CA SER A 717 5.40 0.06 -27.64
C SER A 717 4.64 0.74 -28.79
N TRP A 718 3.85 1.77 -28.48
CA TRP A 718 3.03 2.46 -29.49
C TRP A 718 3.84 3.26 -30.49
N GLU A 719 4.87 3.94 -29.99
CA GLU A 719 5.86 4.63 -30.83
C GLU A 719 6.86 3.66 -31.51
N ARG A 720 6.80 2.36 -31.16
CA ARG A 720 7.71 1.29 -31.62
C ARG A 720 9.16 1.54 -31.20
N ALA A 721 9.37 2.27 -30.10
CA ALA A 721 10.69 2.56 -29.56
C ALA A 721 11.35 1.33 -28.92
N PHE A 722 10.52 0.37 -28.46
CA PHE A 722 10.98 -0.88 -27.87
C PHE A 722 10.34 -2.09 -28.55
N ALA A 723 11.14 -3.12 -28.77
CA ALA A 723 10.64 -4.46 -29.07
C ALA A 723 10.01 -5.06 -27.81
N ALA A 724 9.03 -5.95 -28.00
CA ALA A 724 8.38 -6.65 -26.89
C ALA A 724 9.37 -7.47 -26.05
N SER A 725 10.44 -7.99 -26.66
CA SER A 725 11.54 -8.69 -25.95
C SER A 725 12.42 -7.77 -25.08
N GLU A 726 12.35 -6.45 -25.25
CA GLU A 726 13.00 -5.48 -24.36
C GLU A 726 12.07 -5.11 -23.18
N MET A 727 10.75 -5.28 -23.35
CA MET A 727 9.73 -4.94 -22.36
C MET A 727 9.43 -6.11 -21.40
N LEU A 728 9.32 -7.31 -21.97
CA LEU A 728 9.00 -8.55 -21.25
C LEU A 728 10.29 -9.36 -21.06
N ALA A 729 10.69 -9.61 -19.82
CA ALA A 729 11.89 -10.39 -19.52
C ALA A 729 11.67 -11.90 -19.67
N SER A 730 10.48 -12.40 -19.30
CA SER A 730 10.11 -13.80 -19.56
C SER A 730 8.59 -13.98 -19.53
N SER A 731 8.12 -14.99 -20.25
CA SER A 731 6.76 -15.53 -20.13
C SER A 731 6.79 -17.03 -20.40
N ASN A 732 6.30 -17.85 -19.46
CA ASN A 732 6.22 -19.30 -19.66
C ASN A 732 5.24 -20.01 -18.70
N GLY A 733 4.80 -21.22 -19.10
CA GLY A 733 3.92 -22.08 -18.30
C GLY A 733 2.50 -21.54 -18.14
N ASN A 734 2.05 -20.69 -19.06
CA ASN A 734 0.71 -20.11 -19.05
C ASN A 734 -0.28 -21.00 -19.83
N VAL A 735 -1.57 -20.79 -19.60
CA VAL A 735 -2.67 -21.34 -20.40
C VAL A 735 -3.26 -20.23 -21.25
N PHE A 736 -3.18 -20.37 -22.57
CA PHE A 736 -3.82 -19.49 -23.53
C PHE A 736 -5.13 -20.13 -24.01
N SER A 737 -6.26 -19.62 -23.53
CA SER A 737 -7.57 -20.16 -23.84
C SER A 737 -8.27 -19.36 -24.95
N GLN A 738 -8.79 -20.06 -25.95
CA GLN A 738 -9.69 -19.51 -26.97
C GLN A 738 -11.04 -20.23 -26.89
N THR A 739 -12.15 -19.51 -27.03
CA THR A 739 -13.50 -20.11 -27.00
C THR A 739 -13.75 -21.03 -28.20
N ARG A 740 -13.09 -20.74 -29.32
CA ARG A 740 -12.90 -21.60 -30.49
C ARG A 740 -11.64 -21.15 -31.21
N ALA A 741 -11.09 -21.96 -32.11
CA ALA A 741 -9.91 -21.58 -32.87
C ALA A 741 -10.15 -20.22 -33.59
N GLY A 742 -9.25 -19.26 -33.38
CA GLY A 742 -9.38 -17.90 -33.92
C GLY A 742 -10.40 -17.00 -33.20
N ALA A 743 -10.85 -17.35 -31.98
CA ALA A 743 -11.66 -16.49 -31.13
C ALA A 743 -11.07 -16.37 -29.71
N PRO A 744 -10.31 -15.30 -29.41
CA PRO A 744 -10.02 -14.14 -30.28
C PRO A 744 -9.13 -14.48 -31.47
N SER A 745 -9.11 -13.60 -32.49
CA SER A 745 -8.35 -13.79 -33.74
C SER A 745 -6.86 -13.96 -33.50
N TYR A 746 -6.34 -13.38 -32.42
CA TYR A 746 -4.93 -13.38 -32.07
C TYR A 746 -4.73 -13.93 -30.66
N VAL A 747 -3.76 -14.82 -30.51
CA VAL A 747 -3.26 -15.22 -29.19
C VAL A 747 -2.37 -14.11 -28.65
N THR A 748 -1.46 -13.60 -29.48
CA THR A 748 -0.52 -12.55 -29.09
C THR A 748 -0.38 -11.47 -30.17
N ILE A 749 -0.31 -10.21 -29.74
CA ILE A 749 0.24 -9.12 -30.57
C ILE A 749 1.60 -8.72 -29.99
N TRP A 750 2.64 -8.84 -30.81
CA TRP A 750 4.03 -8.74 -30.40
C TRP A 750 4.74 -7.56 -31.06
N GLY A 751 5.10 -6.57 -30.25
CA GLY A 751 5.77 -5.35 -30.68
C GLY A 751 7.18 -5.58 -31.21
N ARG A 752 7.53 -4.88 -32.29
CA ARG A 752 8.88 -4.82 -32.83
C ARG A 752 9.41 -3.40 -32.75
N LYS A 753 10.71 -3.27 -32.52
CA LYS A 753 11.39 -1.98 -32.59
C LYS A 753 11.40 -1.48 -34.03
N ASP A 754 11.06 -0.21 -34.23
CA ASP A 754 11.03 0.49 -35.52
C ASP A 754 10.14 -0.16 -36.61
N ALA A 755 9.27 -1.11 -36.23
CA ALA A 755 8.45 -1.88 -37.16
C ALA A 755 7.05 -2.15 -36.57
N TRP A 756 6.08 -2.42 -37.44
CA TRP A 756 4.73 -2.82 -37.01
C TRP A 756 4.76 -4.14 -36.24
N PRO A 757 3.88 -4.34 -35.24
CA PRO A 757 3.83 -5.58 -34.48
C PRO A 757 3.49 -6.78 -35.35
N VAL A 758 3.88 -7.97 -34.89
CA VAL A 758 3.46 -9.24 -35.49
C VAL A 758 2.25 -9.75 -34.72
N ASN A 759 1.20 -10.16 -35.44
CA ASN A 759 0.01 -10.74 -34.85
C ASN A 759 0.07 -12.27 -35.01
N TYR A 760 0.11 -12.99 -33.90
CA TYR A 760 0.13 -14.45 -33.90
C TYR A 760 -1.28 -14.98 -33.62
N THR A 761 -1.79 -15.82 -34.51
CA THR A 761 -3.12 -16.44 -34.41
C THR A 761 -3.12 -17.72 -33.57
N SER A 762 -1.94 -18.33 -33.36
CA SER A 762 -1.75 -19.55 -32.59
C SER A 762 -0.62 -19.41 -31.56
N LEU A 763 -0.68 -20.20 -30.48
CA LEU A 763 0.39 -20.27 -29.48
C LEU A 763 1.68 -20.87 -30.06
N SER A 764 1.58 -21.86 -30.95
CA SER A 764 2.75 -22.48 -31.57
C SER A 764 3.54 -21.49 -32.42
N ASP A 765 2.87 -20.67 -33.22
CA ASP A 765 3.55 -19.68 -34.06
C ASP A 765 4.14 -18.56 -33.21
N TYR A 766 3.44 -18.14 -32.15
CA TYR A 766 3.96 -17.20 -31.17
C TYR A 766 5.24 -17.72 -30.51
N ALA A 767 5.21 -18.96 -30.01
CA ALA A 767 6.35 -19.57 -29.34
C ALA A 767 7.54 -19.79 -30.29
N ALA A 768 7.28 -20.24 -31.53
CA ALA A 768 8.31 -20.40 -32.55
C ALA A 768 8.92 -19.06 -33.00
N GLY A 769 8.06 -18.05 -33.19
CA GLY A 769 8.46 -16.73 -33.70
C GLY A 769 9.17 -15.84 -32.68
N THR A 770 8.97 -16.08 -31.38
CA THR A 770 9.51 -15.22 -30.31
C THR A 770 10.42 -15.93 -29.33
N GLY A 771 10.28 -17.26 -29.18
CA GLY A 771 10.96 -18.04 -28.15
C GLY A 771 10.33 -17.97 -26.76
N TYR A 772 9.24 -17.22 -26.57
CA TYR A 772 8.49 -17.12 -25.31
C TYR A 772 7.42 -18.22 -25.21
N ASP A 773 6.97 -18.53 -24.01
CA ASP A 773 5.84 -19.43 -23.76
C ASP A 773 6.00 -20.85 -24.36
N ARG A 774 7.24 -21.35 -24.49
CA ARG A 774 7.55 -22.67 -25.08
C ARG A 774 6.95 -23.85 -24.31
N SER A 775 6.72 -23.69 -23.01
CA SER A 775 6.10 -24.70 -22.14
C SER A 775 4.65 -24.36 -21.80
N SER A 776 4.11 -23.29 -22.39
CA SER A 776 2.71 -22.91 -22.23
C SER A 776 1.83 -23.78 -23.13
N ILE A 777 0.53 -23.85 -22.80
CA ILE A 777 -0.43 -24.66 -23.54
C ILE A 777 -1.58 -23.81 -24.06
N SER A 778 -2.22 -24.31 -25.13
CA SER A 778 -3.49 -23.77 -25.61
C SER A 778 -4.65 -24.68 -25.19
N VAL A 779 -5.77 -24.06 -24.83
CA VAL A 779 -7.06 -24.72 -24.58
C VAL A 779 -8.07 -24.08 -25.52
N ILE A 780 -8.70 -24.87 -26.39
CA ILE A 780 -9.56 -24.38 -27.47
C ILE A 780 -10.89 -25.12 -27.43
N GLY A 781 -12.00 -24.37 -27.45
CA GLY A 781 -13.34 -24.96 -27.53
C GLY A 781 -13.95 -25.35 -26.17
N THR A 782 -13.14 -25.48 -25.14
CA THR A 782 -13.53 -25.79 -23.75
C THR A 782 -13.17 -24.63 -22.83
N SER A 783 -13.85 -24.54 -21.67
CA SER A 783 -13.45 -23.59 -20.64
C SER A 783 -12.15 -24.05 -19.99
N ALA A 784 -11.16 -23.15 -19.90
CA ALA A 784 -9.93 -23.39 -19.14
C ALA A 784 -10.14 -23.34 -17.62
N VAL A 785 -11.33 -22.93 -17.15
CA VAL A 785 -11.64 -22.76 -15.73
C VAL A 785 -12.95 -23.44 -15.33
N SER A 786 -13.05 -23.79 -14.05
CA SER A 786 -14.28 -24.22 -13.39
C SER A 786 -15.22 -23.04 -13.08
N SER A 787 -16.40 -23.32 -12.51
CA SER A 787 -17.33 -22.29 -12.01
C SER A 787 -16.77 -21.46 -10.84
N THR A 788 -15.70 -21.91 -10.18
CA THR A 788 -15.02 -21.20 -9.09
C THR A 788 -13.78 -20.44 -9.56
N TYR A 789 -13.53 -20.37 -10.88
CA TYR A 789 -12.32 -19.80 -11.48
C TYR A 789 -11.01 -20.53 -11.15
N GLY A 790 -11.09 -21.74 -10.58
CA GLY A 790 -9.97 -22.67 -10.54
C GLY A 790 -9.72 -23.29 -11.92
N PRO A 791 -8.58 -23.99 -12.13
CA PRO A 791 -8.33 -24.71 -13.37
C PRO A 791 -9.43 -25.73 -13.67
N SER A 792 -9.85 -25.83 -14.94
CA SER A 792 -10.72 -26.93 -15.37
C SER A 792 -10.00 -28.28 -15.24
N SER A 793 -10.74 -29.40 -15.30
CA SER A 793 -10.14 -30.75 -15.24
C SER A 793 -9.09 -30.97 -16.33
N GLU A 794 -9.34 -30.45 -17.54
CA GLU A 794 -8.38 -30.49 -18.65
C GLU A 794 -7.09 -29.72 -18.35
N VAL A 795 -7.20 -28.52 -17.77
CA VAL A 795 -6.05 -27.70 -17.40
C VAL A 795 -5.29 -28.32 -16.23
N ALA A 796 -6.00 -28.78 -15.20
CA ALA A 796 -5.41 -29.41 -14.03
C ALA A 796 -4.57 -30.65 -14.39
N ALA A 797 -5.05 -31.46 -15.36
CA ALA A 797 -4.32 -32.63 -15.86
C ALA A 797 -2.99 -32.29 -16.54
N LYS A 798 -2.82 -31.06 -17.04
CA LYS A 798 -1.61 -30.58 -17.74
C LYS A 798 -0.65 -29.80 -16.82
N THR A 799 -1.00 -29.57 -15.56
CA THR A 799 -0.19 -28.75 -14.63
C THR A 799 1.24 -29.24 -14.49
N SER A 800 1.48 -30.55 -14.35
CA SER A 800 2.83 -31.10 -14.10
C SER A 800 3.82 -30.84 -15.24
N THR A 801 3.33 -30.82 -16.48
CA THR A 801 4.11 -30.61 -17.71
C THR A 801 4.21 -29.15 -18.12
N THR A 802 3.22 -28.33 -17.75
CA THR A 802 3.11 -26.92 -18.18
C THR A 802 3.68 -25.96 -17.13
N ALA A 803 3.26 -26.10 -15.87
CA ALA A 803 3.56 -25.12 -14.83
C ALA A 803 5.06 -25.08 -14.51
N GLN A 804 5.57 -23.86 -14.40
CA GLN A 804 6.90 -23.55 -13.91
C GLN A 804 6.91 -23.58 -12.39
N GLY A 805 8.07 -23.85 -11.78
CA GLY A 805 8.20 -23.75 -10.33
C GLY A 805 8.01 -22.31 -9.87
N LEU A 806 7.13 -22.09 -8.89
CA LEU A 806 6.83 -20.77 -8.36
C LEU A 806 8.11 -20.10 -7.79
N PRO A 807 8.49 -18.90 -8.26
CA PRO A 807 9.67 -18.21 -7.74
C PRO A 807 9.56 -17.94 -6.24
N SER A 808 10.66 -18.10 -5.48
CA SER A 808 10.64 -17.97 -4.02
C SER A 808 10.10 -16.63 -3.52
N ALA A 809 10.37 -15.53 -4.25
CA ALA A 809 9.88 -14.20 -3.91
C ALA A 809 8.35 -14.09 -4.07
N VAL A 810 7.77 -14.74 -5.09
CA VAL A 810 6.31 -14.78 -5.30
C VAL A 810 5.67 -15.73 -4.29
N ALA A 811 6.27 -16.90 -4.08
CA ALA A 811 5.85 -17.91 -3.11
C ALA A 811 5.73 -17.34 -1.68
N ALA A 812 6.71 -16.53 -1.26
CA ALA A 812 6.69 -15.87 0.04
C ALA A 812 5.48 -14.93 0.20
N LYS A 813 5.05 -14.24 -0.87
CA LYS A 813 3.91 -13.32 -0.83
C LYS A 813 2.57 -14.05 -0.89
N THR A 814 2.47 -15.12 -1.69
CA THR A 814 1.23 -15.91 -1.82
C THR A 814 1.02 -16.94 -0.70
N GLY A 815 2.03 -17.17 0.16
CA GLY A 815 1.99 -18.21 1.19
C GLY A 815 2.09 -19.64 0.62
N GLN A 816 2.44 -19.78 -0.65
CA GLN A 816 2.62 -21.07 -1.32
C GLN A 816 4.07 -21.55 -1.20
N PRO A 817 4.35 -22.87 -1.31
CA PRO A 817 5.72 -23.36 -1.31
C PRO A 817 6.52 -22.86 -2.52
N ALA A 818 7.79 -22.50 -2.30
CA ALA A 818 8.70 -22.20 -3.41
C ALA A 818 8.87 -23.44 -4.31
N GLY A 819 8.84 -23.23 -5.63
CA GLY A 819 8.88 -24.31 -6.61
C GLY A 819 7.54 -25.03 -6.81
N ALA A 820 6.47 -24.66 -6.09
CA ALA A 820 5.14 -25.21 -6.33
C ALA A 820 4.73 -25.03 -7.79
N LYS A 821 4.09 -26.06 -8.35
CA LYS A 821 3.57 -26.08 -9.71
C LYS A 821 2.05 -26.07 -9.68
N HIS A 822 1.47 -24.97 -10.12
CA HIS A 822 0.02 -24.75 -10.20
C HIS A 822 -0.30 -23.86 -11.40
N LEU A 823 -1.51 -23.95 -11.95
CA LEU A 823 -1.98 -23.09 -13.04
C LEU A 823 -3.20 -22.29 -12.58
N GLY A 824 -3.17 -20.97 -12.80
CA GLY A 824 -4.20 -20.06 -12.34
C GLY A 824 -4.15 -19.79 -10.85
N ALA A 825 -5.20 -19.16 -10.33
CA ALA A 825 -5.37 -18.88 -8.91
C ALA A 825 -5.59 -20.18 -8.09
N TRP A 826 -5.14 -20.19 -6.84
CA TRP A 826 -5.39 -21.24 -5.86
C TRP A 826 -6.80 -21.02 -5.27
N ARG A 827 -7.76 -21.81 -5.72
CA ARG A 827 -9.20 -21.70 -5.42
C ARG A 827 -9.78 -22.99 -4.90
#